data_AF-A0A194QNW1-F1
#
_entry.id   AF-A0A194QNW1-F1
#
_cell.length_a   1.000
_cell.length_b   1.000
_cell.length_c   1.000
_cell.angle_alpha   90.00
_cell.angle_beta   90.00
_cell.angle_gamma   90.00
#
_symmetry.space_group_name_H-M   'P 1'
#
loop_
_entity.id
_entity.type
_entity.pdbx_description
1 polymer ?
#
loop_
_entity_poly.entity_id
_entity_poly.type
_entity_poly.pdbx_seq_one_letter_code
_entity_poly.pdbx_strand_id
1 'polypeptide(L)'
;MEVMESMSVAFKEIGPNHNIPEKWKEIVLNTGGTHSTLQDIKLPQKAGGYWYKDSKKANTRNRFIYWQTTSDAIELSEASLDVNLSVSNLRCKVAPGTPPLNSLTFYERLSTQEVIILAATVSSVHRLVFPHPESLDRKSAFGSSNNTSASIFYDTSAVNNPNNYYILNQYANTTTGVAHTCASMLRDSGEAVFALSFGHGSEGGLLLVKLPVTGSAVTTLLKRESAVPRFLSGITGALRGKSNTDGVETYGVVVTNGLIVAICGDTCLRAWTLDEGGAPVAVSSPLSQSLVRPKPPPQGHMLKSIVGTDRSIMLVVYLSFPNDSEFVVMKMHDGGGGAVVFSQICQIFGPQLDLLDYTIGYGAGDHVIWALWNQPDGDAFITTTSVGAEVSWRCVAVREAPPPLPQLSSPHQYRDRLLAPGLFPPTVIKKALVIYRRTWCGGEAGALGGAGAEGGVEAELGEAAAAAVQARLRLLTARTAAPDHSQLMYKCWSDLYSWCLQYMENLQKPLGLMVSTHKSEAESGWWCAVVRRAGISLVRELEPLEKMMLSPDDTLPEIGRETGELSMDAVRVVVAGARWERAATPAGAGELERRLFACAAPQHRLLPRLLHLLLAPHTPSASATSPAHHHTQHPHPTLTPQQIDELTSILEPIKDLQSAVLELNDALRLDVPDISTSKNEEVDTSDYDNLFASELGVAVVTEAIRQMAEMRARVVRGALAALGVAHGAGGVPGAGHCAVHWQAYRALLWLRSAVLNTTPARSTEAFRLKLSALGTSGEARGVALGSGAGTSVSAVAAYAGGAGGRRARLQLAAARAPPHAHHALPLMAYHLAHQLWAVSGGFEFGWWLASVNQPRLVQNYVSMLEPWCEWNACSRQFILGLSLLDTEDAEAAYTAFCKAAKGVSTEPFLRRLVAAADAPLTQHQALVLYYMKVIKLFEIHDAGACVVRLAETAISIADKDDPNLAMFQWLVFKWHLAGGRVERALSAAAANPAPHARDSAAAHLLTTLANRKQLGALVSCSALSAETERAAVARAKLMA
;
A
#
# COMPACT_ATOMS: atom_id res chain seq x y z
N MET A 1 -16.76 -21.75 2.95
CA MET A 1 -16.15 -21.93 1.61
C MET A 1 -17.19 -21.93 0.49
N GLU A 2 -18.15 -22.87 0.44
CA GLU A 2 -19.13 -23.00 -0.66
C GLU A 2 -19.96 -21.73 -0.97
N VAL A 3 -20.33 -20.94 0.06
CA VAL A 3 -21.11 -19.69 -0.14
C VAL A 3 -20.30 -18.61 -0.86
N MET A 4 -18.99 -18.60 -0.70
CA MET A 4 -18.12 -17.59 -1.32
C MET A 4 -17.75 -17.97 -2.76
N GLU A 5 -17.63 -19.26 -3.04
CA GLU A 5 -17.35 -19.78 -4.39
C GLU A 5 -18.49 -19.51 -5.37
N SER A 6 -19.71 -19.29 -4.89
CA SER A 6 -20.87 -18.93 -5.71
C SER A 6 -21.12 -17.43 -5.86
N MET A 7 -20.46 -16.57 -5.07
CA MET A 7 -20.64 -15.11 -5.14
C MET A 7 -19.66 -14.45 -6.10
N SER A 8 -20.12 -13.42 -6.83
CA SER A 8 -19.25 -12.65 -7.73
C SER A 8 -18.26 -11.79 -6.94
N VAL A 9 -16.98 -11.88 -7.30
CA VAL A 9 -15.90 -11.08 -6.71
C VAL A 9 -15.79 -9.77 -7.50
N ALA A 10 -16.08 -8.65 -6.86
CA ALA A 10 -16.05 -7.33 -7.53
C ALA A 10 -15.00 -6.37 -6.93
N PHE A 11 -14.52 -6.66 -5.72
CA PHE A 11 -13.66 -5.75 -4.97
C PHE A 11 -12.43 -6.46 -4.45
N LYS A 12 -11.39 -5.69 -4.12
CA LYS A 12 -10.18 -6.18 -3.45
C LYS A 12 -9.71 -5.18 -2.40
N GLU A 13 -9.20 -5.72 -1.31
CA GLU A 13 -8.65 -4.93 -0.21
C GLU A 13 -7.18 -4.57 -0.45
N ILE A 14 -6.84 -3.28 -0.28
CA ILE A 14 -5.48 -2.75 -0.21
C ILE A 14 -5.12 -2.61 1.27
N GLY A 15 -4.33 -3.55 1.77
CA GLY A 15 -3.74 -3.49 3.11
C GLY A 15 -2.38 -2.79 3.08
N PRO A 16 -2.26 -1.53 3.53
CA PRO A 16 -0.99 -0.82 3.51
C PRO A 16 0.05 -1.53 4.38
N ASN A 17 1.33 -1.26 4.12
CA ASN A 17 2.40 -1.77 4.94
C ASN A 17 2.44 -1.02 6.29
N HIS A 18 1.97 -1.66 7.37
CA HIS A 18 1.85 -1.10 8.72
C HIS A 18 3.19 -0.98 9.47
N ASN A 19 4.26 -0.60 8.76
CA ASN A 19 5.60 -0.45 9.35
C ASN A 19 5.77 0.85 10.14
N ILE A 20 4.76 1.72 10.18
CA ILE A 20 4.83 3.03 10.83
C ILE A 20 4.64 2.83 12.34
N PRO A 21 5.64 3.14 13.18
CA PRO A 21 5.49 3.00 14.62
C PRO A 21 4.47 4.02 15.17
N GLU A 22 3.42 3.51 15.79
CA GLU A 22 2.38 4.34 16.40
C GLU A 22 2.84 4.89 17.76
N LYS A 23 2.96 6.22 17.84
CA LYS A 23 3.08 6.92 19.12
C LYS A 23 1.70 7.31 19.59
N TRP A 24 1.30 6.80 20.75
CA TRP A 24 0.00 7.05 21.38
C TRP A 24 0.12 8.15 22.43
N LYS A 25 -0.71 9.19 22.31
CA LYS A 25 -0.96 10.16 23.37
C LYS A 25 -2.05 9.59 24.27
N GLU A 26 -1.81 9.47 25.57
CA GLU A 26 -2.79 8.91 26.50
C GLU A 26 -3.43 10.00 27.36
N ILE A 27 -4.75 9.96 27.50
CA ILE A 27 -5.54 10.80 28.41
C ILE A 27 -6.52 9.92 29.19
N VAL A 28 -6.96 10.36 30.37
CA VAL A 28 -7.95 9.65 31.19
C VAL A 28 -9.26 10.41 31.17
N LEU A 29 -10.34 9.79 30.73
CA LEU A 29 -11.70 10.35 30.76
C LEU A 29 -12.28 10.24 32.17
N ASN A 30 -13.00 11.28 32.61
CA ASN A 30 -13.74 11.21 33.87
C ASN A 30 -15.04 10.43 33.69
N THR A 31 -15.02 9.13 33.95
CA THR A 31 -16.19 8.24 33.86
C THR A 31 -16.90 8.00 35.19
N GLY A 32 -16.50 8.73 36.24
CA GLY A 32 -16.96 8.51 37.62
C GLY A 32 -16.19 7.39 38.34
N GLY A 33 -16.68 7.00 39.52
CA GLY A 33 -16.08 5.93 40.33
C GLY A 33 -16.59 4.54 39.93
N THR A 34 -15.77 3.52 40.18
CA THR A 34 -16.16 2.11 39.95
C THR A 34 -17.18 1.69 41.01
N HIS A 35 -18.45 1.50 40.66
CA HIS A 35 -19.38 0.80 41.53
C HIS A 35 -18.94 -0.67 41.64
N SER A 36 -18.99 -1.27 42.83
CA SER A 36 -18.59 -2.68 43.05
C SER A 36 -19.32 -3.68 42.16
N THR A 37 -20.48 -3.29 41.61
CA THR A 37 -21.33 -4.07 40.69
C THR A 37 -20.85 -4.07 39.23
N LEU A 38 -19.91 -3.22 38.84
CA LEU A 38 -19.48 -3.06 37.44
C LEU A 38 -18.13 -3.73 37.11
N GLN A 39 -17.52 -4.47 38.05
CA GLN A 39 -16.13 -4.93 37.96
C GLN A 39 -15.85 -5.99 36.89
N ASP A 40 -16.87 -6.59 36.26
CA ASP A 40 -16.72 -7.70 35.30
C ASP A 40 -17.43 -7.48 33.95
N ILE A 41 -17.84 -6.25 33.60
CA ILE A 41 -18.56 -5.99 32.34
C ILE A 41 -17.61 -6.05 31.15
N LYS A 42 -17.87 -6.96 30.22
CA LYS A 42 -17.17 -7.07 28.94
C LYS A 42 -18.13 -6.76 27.81
N LEU A 43 -17.86 -5.67 27.09
CA LEU A 43 -18.56 -5.34 25.86
C LEU A 43 -17.77 -5.85 24.66
N PRO A 44 -18.45 -6.25 23.57
CA PRO A 44 -17.77 -6.57 22.32
C PRO A 44 -16.94 -5.38 21.84
N GLN A 45 -15.71 -5.65 21.39
CA GLN A 45 -14.90 -4.64 20.72
C GLN A 45 -15.63 -4.19 19.43
N LYS A 46 -15.72 -2.88 19.23
CA LYS A 46 -16.28 -2.27 18.02
C LYS A 46 -15.29 -1.27 17.46
N ALA A 47 -15.38 -1.05 16.16
CA ALA A 47 -14.58 -0.09 15.44
C ALA A 47 -15.40 0.59 14.34
N GLY A 48 -14.93 1.73 13.88
CA GLY A 48 -15.55 2.49 12.81
C GLY A 48 -14.69 3.68 12.42
N GLY A 49 -15.27 4.61 11.66
CA GLY A 49 -14.55 5.83 11.33
C GLY A 49 -15.43 6.89 10.67
N TYR A 50 -14.79 8.00 10.33
CA TYR A 50 -15.40 9.23 9.86
C TYR A 50 -14.51 9.88 8.79
N TRP A 51 -15.12 10.22 7.65
CA TRP A 51 -14.51 11.04 6.60
C TRP A 51 -14.95 12.49 6.77
N TYR A 52 -14.02 13.43 6.60
CA TYR A 52 -14.36 14.85 6.62
C TYR A 52 -15.31 15.22 5.47
N LYS A 53 -16.26 16.13 5.74
CA LYS A 53 -17.34 16.51 4.82
C LYS A 53 -16.85 17.13 3.52
N ASP A 54 -15.86 18.02 3.59
CA ASP A 54 -15.33 18.70 2.42
C ASP A 54 -14.17 17.91 1.82
N SER A 55 -14.47 17.12 0.80
CA SER A 55 -13.47 16.31 0.09
C SER A 55 -12.69 17.08 -0.98
N LYS A 56 -12.96 18.38 -1.19
CA LYS A 56 -12.31 19.20 -2.22
C LYS A 56 -11.11 19.97 -1.67
N LYS A 57 -11.14 20.39 -0.39
CA LYS A 57 -10.05 21.16 0.21
C LYS A 57 -8.82 20.29 0.54
N ALA A 58 -7.63 20.85 0.35
CA ALA A 58 -6.35 20.17 0.60
C ALA A 58 -6.17 19.62 2.03
N ASN A 59 -6.74 20.28 3.02
CA ASN A 59 -6.57 19.98 4.43
C ASN A 59 -7.53 18.90 4.98
N THR A 60 -8.63 18.64 4.27
CA THR A 60 -9.67 17.67 4.64
C THR A 60 -9.82 16.53 3.64
N ARG A 61 -9.44 16.73 2.35
CA ARG A 61 -9.45 15.66 1.36
C ARG A 61 -8.52 14.53 1.78
N ASN A 62 -8.95 13.30 1.49
CA ASN A 62 -8.19 12.08 1.76
C ASN A 62 -7.71 11.97 3.22
N ARG A 63 -8.36 12.69 4.15
CA ARG A 63 -8.10 12.71 5.59
C ARG A 63 -9.33 12.14 6.28
N PHE A 64 -9.12 11.35 7.33
CA PHE A 64 -10.20 10.64 8.01
C PHE A 64 -9.77 10.24 9.43
N ILE A 65 -10.76 9.95 10.26
CA ILE A 65 -10.57 9.47 11.63
C ILE A 65 -11.09 8.04 11.70
N TYR A 66 -10.32 7.12 12.25
CA TYR A 66 -10.79 5.77 12.59
C TYR A 66 -10.65 5.54 14.09
N TRP A 67 -11.47 4.66 14.62
CA TRP A 67 -11.56 4.42 16.05
C TRP A 67 -11.85 2.96 16.38
N GLN A 68 -11.44 2.55 17.58
CA GLN A 68 -11.81 1.27 18.17
C GLN A 68 -12.04 1.40 19.68
N THR A 69 -12.91 0.56 20.22
CA THR A 69 -13.14 0.45 21.67
C THR A 69 -12.45 -0.78 22.23
N THR A 70 -11.71 -0.61 23.30
CA THR A 70 -11.18 -1.72 24.12
C THR A 70 -11.97 -1.77 25.43
N SER A 71 -11.69 -2.78 26.27
CA SER A 71 -12.32 -2.88 27.60
C SER A 71 -11.99 -1.71 28.54
N ASP A 72 -10.90 -0.99 28.27
CA ASP A 72 -10.31 0.03 29.14
C ASP A 72 -10.05 1.38 28.46
N ALA A 73 -10.31 1.52 27.16
CA ALA A 73 -10.08 2.76 26.44
C ALA A 73 -10.91 2.92 25.15
N ILE A 74 -11.07 4.17 24.72
CA ILE A 74 -11.43 4.54 23.35
C ILE A 74 -10.13 4.94 22.64
N GLU A 75 -9.82 4.26 21.55
CA GLU A 75 -8.65 4.56 20.73
C GLU A 75 -9.09 5.29 19.47
N LEU A 76 -8.53 6.47 19.25
CA LEU A 76 -8.83 7.39 18.15
C LEU A 76 -7.54 7.64 17.37
N SER A 77 -7.61 7.47 16.05
CA SER A 77 -6.48 7.71 15.17
C SER A 77 -6.91 8.52 13.96
N GLU A 78 -6.17 9.57 13.66
CA GLU A 78 -6.36 10.38 12.48
C GLU A 78 -5.33 10.01 11.42
N ALA A 79 -5.76 9.84 10.18
CA ALA A 79 -4.88 9.52 9.07
C ALA A 79 -5.17 10.44 7.88
N SER A 80 -4.15 10.64 7.06
CA SER A 80 -4.26 11.32 5.77
C SER A 80 -3.44 10.55 4.75
N LEU A 81 -3.94 10.50 3.51
CA LEU A 81 -3.17 9.98 2.38
C LEU A 81 -2.26 11.06 1.77
N ASP A 82 -2.55 12.34 1.99
CA ASP A 82 -1.86 13.45 1.32
C ASP A 82 -0.69 14.02 2.14
N VAL A 83 -0.89 14.21 3.45
CA VAL A 83 0.12 14.80 4.35
C VAL A 83 0.40 13.90 5.56
N ASN A 84 1.64 13.90 6.06
CA ASN A 84 1.93 13.21 7.31
C ASN A 84 1.35 13.98 8.49
N LEU A 85 0.82 13.28 9.49
CA LEU A 85 0.22 13.91 10.68
C LEU A 85 1.09 13.69 11.92
N SER A 86 1.35 14.77 12.67
CA SER A 86 2.00 14.68 13.97
C SER A 86 0.97 14.52 15.09
N VAL A 87 1.25 13.66 16.08
CA VAL A 87 0.37 13.40 17.24
C VAL A 87 -1.00 12.90 16.82
N SER A 88 -1.02 11.91 15.93
CA SER A 88 -2.24 11.44 15.26
C SER A 88 -2.98 10.32 15.98
N ASN A 89 -2.42 9.73 17.04
CA ASN A 89 -3.07 8.66 17.81
C ASN A 89 -3.33 9.11 19.25
N LEU A 90 -4.59 8.97 19.68
CA LEU A 90 -5.08 9.35 21.00
C LEU A 90 -5.77 8.15 21.66
N ARG A 91 -5.33 7.78 22.86
CA ARG A 91 -5.97 6.77 23.70
C ARG A 91 -6.64 7.45 24.89
N CYS A 92 -7.98 7.40 24.92
CA CYS A 92 -8.82 7.90 25.98
C CYS A 92 -9.13 6.76 26.95
N LYS A 93 -8.33 6.60 28.01
CA LYS A 93 -8.53 5.57 29.05
C LYS A 93 -9.77 5.88 29.89
N VAL A 94 -10.50 4.84 30.26
CA VAL A 94 -11.65 4.91 31.16
C VAL A 94 -11.32 4.23 32.48
N ALA A 95 -12.08 4.55 33.53
CA ALA A 95 -11.92 3.85 34.81
C ALA A 95 -12.25 2.34 34.68
N PRO A 96 -11.60 1.45 35.45
CA PRO A 96 -11.89 0.02 35.42
C PRO A 96 -13.39 -0.28 35.62
N GLY A 97 -13.97 -1.21 34.86
CA GLY A 97 -15.40 -1.52 34.95
C GLY A 97 -16.34 -0.45 34.35
N THR A 98 -15.81 0.58 33.69
CA THR A 98 -16.62 1.56 32.94
C THR A 98 -16.37 1.48 31.41
N PRO A 99 -16.50 0.30 30.78
CA PRO A 99 -16.13 0.13 29.37
C PRO A 99 -16.90 1.09 28.44
N PRO A 100 -16.28 1.56 27.35
CA PRO A 100 -16.95 2.36 26.33
C PRO A 100 -18.07 1.61 25.62
N LEU A 101 -19.14 2.32 25.23
CA LEU A 101 -20.21 1.78 24.41
C LEU A 101 -19.84 1.76 22.92
N ASN A 102 -20.68 1.07 22.16
CA ASN A 102 -20.40 0.62 20.79
C ASN A 102 -20.57 1.70 19.70
N SER A 103 -20.78 2.97 20.04
CA SER A 103 -21.05 4.03 19.05
C SER A 103 -20.36 5.35 19.38
N LEU A 104 -19.68 5.90 18.38
CA LEU A 104 -19.16 7.26 18.34
C LEU A 104 -19.83 8.00 17.17
N THR A 105 -20.19 9.26 17.39
CA THR A 105 -20.71 10.14 16.32
C THR A 105 -19.86 11.40 16.21
N PHE A 106 -19.73 11.91 14.99
CA PHE A 106 -18.76 12.94 14.61
C PHE A 106 -19.48 14.12 13.96
N TYR A 107 -19.08 15.32 14.34
CA TYR A 107 -19.67 16.57 13.86
C TYR A 107 -18.60 17.63 13.58
N GLU A 108 -18.63 18.20 12.38
CA GLU A 108 -17.86 19.39 12.02
C GLU A 108 -18.68 20.66 12.23
N ARG A 109 -18.17 21.59 13.05
CA ARG A 109 -18.71 22.94 13.23
C ARG A 109 -17.81 23.96 12.56
N LEU A 110 -18.09 24.26 11.30
CA LEU A 110 -17.28 25.17 10.49
C LEU A 110 -17.29 26.62 11.01
N SER A 111 -18.37 27.04 11.69
CA SER A 111 -18.49 28.39 12.27
C SER A 111 -17.54 28.63 13.45
N THR A 112 -17.31 27.61 14.28
CA THR A 112 -16.37 27.65 15.40
C THR A 112 -15.03 26.98 15.09
N GLN A 113 -14.90 26.37 13.92
CA GLN A 113 -13.72 25.62 13.48
C GLN A 113 -13.37 24.47 14.44
N GLU A 114 -14.39 23.70 14.84
CA GLU A 114 -14.27 22.58 15.78
C GLU A 114 -14.76 21.26 15.17
N VAL A 115 -14.14 20.16 15.60
CA VAL A 115 -14.62 18.78 15.43
C VAL A 115 -15.09 18.27 16.79
N ILE A 116 -16.34 17.83 16.85
CA ILE A 116 -16.96 17.31 18.06
C ILE A 116 -17.20 15.80 17.89
N ILE A 117 -16.71 15.02 18.83
CA ILE A 117 -16.92 13.58 18.92
C ILE A 117 -17.78 13.29 20.15
N LEU A 118 -18.96 12.71 19.94
CA LEU A 118 -19.83 12.27 21.04
C LEU A 118 -19.55 10.80 21.33
N ALA A 119 -19.19 10.50 22.58
CA ALA A 119 -18.88 9.16 23.05
C ALA A 119 -19.64 8.85 24.34
N ALA A 120 -19.96 7.59 24.56
CA ALA A 120 -20.60 7.14 25.78
C ALA A 120 -19.87 5.92 26.36
N THR A 121 -19.91 5.79 27.68
CA THR A 121 -19.52 4.60 28.43
C THR A 121 -20.76 4.07 29.14
N VAL A 122 -20.64 2.91 29.78
CA VAL A 122 -21.73 2.37 30.61
C VAL A 122 -22.14 3.29 31.77
N SER A 123 -21.28 4.25 32.16
CA SER A 123 -21.47 5.12 33.32
C SER A 123 -21.45 6.62 33.00
N SER A 124 -21.19 7.04 31.76
CA SER A 124 -21.02 8.46 31.43
C SER A 124 -21.20 8.76 29.95
N VAL A 125 -21.50 10.03 29.63
CA VAL A 125 -21.53 10.55 28.26
C VAL A 125 -20.54 11.71 28.13
N HIS A 126 -19.91 11.85 26.96
CA HIS A 126 -18.80 12.76 26.70
C HIS A 126 -18.96 13.48 25.37
N ARG A 127 -18.69 14.79 25.36
CA ARG A 127 -18.55 15.67 24.20
C ARG A 127 -17.07 16.05 24.07
N LEU A 128 -16.33 15.29 23.27
CA LEU A 128 -14.92 15.53 23.02
C LEU A 128 -14.79 16.63 21.95
N VAL A 129 -14.07 17.70 22.24
CA VAL A 129 -13.92 18.87 21.35
C VAL A 129 -12.47 18.98 20.89
N PHE A 130 -12.27 19.04 19.58
CA PHE A 130 -10.97 19.16 18.92
C PHE A 130 -10.98 20.30 17.88
N PRO A 131 -9.82 20.90 17.55
CA PRO A 131 -9.73 21.86 16.45
C PRO A 131 -10.04 21.21 15.10
N HIS A 132 -10.67 21.94 14.18
CA HIS A 132 -10.89 21.51 12.80
C HIS A 132 -9.61 21.63 11.96
N PRO A 133 -9.35 20.73 10.99
CA PRO A 133 -8.15 20.80 10.12
C PRO A 133 -7.90 22.17 9.48
N GLU A 134 -8.95 22.88 9.09
CA GLU A 134 -8.85 24.25 8.53
C GLU A 134 -8.21 25.27 9.48
N SER A 135 -8.37 25.10 10.79
CA SER A 135 -7.74 25.99 11.79
C SER A 135 -6.25 25.73 11.96
N LEU A 136 -5.77 24.53 11.60
CA LEU A 136 -4.40 24.09 11.81
C LEU A 136 -3.47 24.52 10.67
N ASP A 137 -4.03 24.72 9.47
CA ASP A 137 -3.25 24.90 8.23
C ASP A 137 -2.72 26.32 8.01
N ARG A 138 -3.21 27.30 8.79
CA ARG A 138 -2.79 28.71 8.68
C ARG A 138 -1.32 28.97 9.02
N LYS A 139 -0.62 28.00 9.63
CA LYS A 139 0.81 28.09 9.98
C LYS A 139 1.75 27.33 9.03
N SER A 140 1.23 26.51 8.11
CA SER A 140 1.99 25.68 7.16
C SER A 140 2.18 26.33 5.78
N ALA A 141 1.42 27.38 5.46
CA ALA A 141 1.35 28.00 4.12
C ALA A 141 2.59 28.86 3.71
N PHE A 142 3.71 28.81 4.42
CA PHE A 142 4.95 29.46 4.00
C PHE A 142 6.13 28.46 3.99
N GLY A 143 6.39 27.87 2.82
CA GLY A 143 7.72 27.37 2.44
C GLY A 143 8.34 26.23 3.26
N SER A 144 7.58 25.52 4.10
CA SER A 144 8.16 24.43 4.91
C SER A 144 8.46 23.21 4.05
N SER A 145 9.73 22.82 4.00
CA SER A 145 10.24 21.62 3.34
C SER A 145 9.73 20.29 3.92
N ASN A 146 8.81 20.32 4.88
CA ASN A 146 8.31 19.14 5.58
C ASN A 146 6.82 18.92 5.28
N ASN A 147 6.49 17.80 4.64
CA ASN A 147 5.11 17.35 4.36
C ASN A 147 4.35 16.89 5.62
N THR A 148 4.48 17.62 6.73
CA THR A 148 3.94 17.26 8.05
C THR A 148 3.00 18.34 8.56
N SER A 149 1.76 17.97 8.86
CA SER A 149 0.73 18.83 9.46
C SER A 149 0.34 18.32 10.85
N ALA A 150 -0.26 19.18 11.67
CA ALA A 150 -0.76 18.80 12.98
C ALA A 150 -2.05 17.97 12.85
N SER A 151 -2.16 16.91 13.66
CA SER A 151 -3.44 16.23 13.86
C SER A 151 -4.40 17.08 14.69
N ILE A 152 -5.71 16.84 14.55
CA ILE A 152 -6.72 17.40 15.44
C ILE A 152 -6.51 17.00 16.91
N PHE A 153 -5.81 15.89 17.17
CA PHE A 153 -5.51 15.41 18.52
C PHE A 153 -4.27 16.05 19.17
N TYR A 154 -3.64 17.00 18.48
CA TYR A 154 -2.50 17.74 19.02
C TYR A 154 -2.86 18.43 20.34
N ASP A 155 -4.02 19.10 20.40
CA ASP A 155 -4.57 19.70 21.61
C ASP A 155 -5.69 18.84 22.21
N THR A 156 -5.58 18.54 23.50
CA THR A 156 -6.54 17.73 24.27
C THR A 156 -7.02 18.45 25.54
N SER A 157 -6.74 19.75 25.68
CA SER A 157 -7.06 20.51 26.89
C SER A 157 -8.56 20.57 27.21
N ALA A 158 -9.42 20.56 26.19
CA ALA A 158 -10.87 20.66 26.33
C ALA A 158 -11.59 19.34 26.69
N VAL A 159 -10.89 18.19 26.64
CA VAL A 159 -11.51 16.86 26.75
C VAL A 159 -12.18 16.64 28.11
N ASN A 160 -11.53 17.01 29.22
CA ASN A 160 -12.06 16.85 30.58
C ASN A 160 -12.72 18.12 31.15
N ASN A 161 -13.15 19.04 30.29
CA ASN A 161 -13.94 20.18 30.76
C ASN A 161 -15.24 19.67 31.41
N PRO A 162 -15.60 20.09 32.64
CA PRO A 162 -16.83 19.64 33.31
C PRO A 162 -18.12 19.90 32.54
N ASN A 163 -18.15 20.88 31.63
CA ASN A 163 -19.30 21.13 30.75
C ASN A 163 -19.43 20.10 29.61
N ASN A 164 -18.40 19.28 29.38
CA ASN A 164 -18.29 18.36 28.26
C ASN A 164 -18.55 16.90 28.64
N TYR A 165 -18.90 16.58 29.89
CA TYR A 165 -19.29 15.22 30.25
C TYR A 165 -20.37 15.20 31.32
N TYR A 166 -21.07 14.07 31.42
CA TYR A 166 -22.08 13.82 32.45
C TYR A 166 -22.01 12.37 32.93
N ILE A 167 -22.09 12.16 34.24
CA ILE A 167 -21.95 10.85 34.89
C ILE A 167 -23.34 10.33 35.28
N LEU A 168 -23.65 9.09 34.91
CA LEU A 168 -24.93 8.41 35.04
C LEU A 168 -25.11 7.72 36.40
N ASN A 169 -24.80 8.39 37.51
CA ASN A 169 -24.79 7.79 38.87
C ASN A 169 -26.12 7.15 39.28
N GLN A 170 -27.25 7.60 38.73
CA GLN A 170 -28.60 7.17 39.11
C GLN A 170 -29.05 5.85 38.44
N TYR A 171 -28.31 5.36 37.46
CA TYR A 171 -28.70 4.22 36.61
C TYR A 171 -27.74 3.02 36.72
N ALA A 172 -26.88 3.01 37.75
CA ALA A 172 -25.87 1.98 38.03
C ALA A 172 -26.24 1.05 39.20
N ASN A 173 -27.53 0.81 39.41
CA ASN A 173 -28.11 -0.05 40.44
C ASN A 173 -28.53 -1.42 39.89
N THR A 174 -28.62 -2.44 40.75
CA THR A 174 -28.89 -3.84 40.36
C THR A 174 -30.23 -4.06 39.65
N THR A 175 -31.14 -3.09 39.70
CA THR A 175 -32.52 -3.17 39.18
C THR A 175 -32.72 -2.57 37.78
N THR A 176 -31.81 -1.72 37.29
CA THR A 176 -31.95 -1.01 35.99
C THR A 176 -31.10 -1.59 34.87
N GLY A 177 -30.24 -2.58 35.17
CA GLY A 177 -29.29 -3.11 34.20
C GLY A 177 -28.22 -2.10 33.79
N VAL A 178 -27.31 -2.51 32.92
CA VAL A 178 -26.22 -1.67 32.38
C VAL A 178 -26.61 -1.18 30.99
N ALA A 179 -26.17 0.03 30.62
CA ALA A 179 -26.31 0.50 29.25
C ALA A 179 -25.52 -0.41 28.28
N HIS A 180 -26.16 -0.87 27.20
CA HIS A 180 -25.54 -1.79 26.24
C HIS A 180 -25.45 -1.24 24.81
N THR A 181 -26.29 -0.26 24.44
CA THR A 181 -26.15 0.49 23.18
C THR A 181 -26.50 1.96 23.36
N CYS A 182 -25.98 2.79 22.44
CA CYS A 182 -26.10 4.23 22.46
C CYS A 182 -26.30 4.75 21.03
N ALA A 183 -27.05 5.82 20.89
CA ALA A 183 -27.00 6.69 19.73
C ALA A 183 -26.95 8.15 20.19
N SER A 184 -26.31 9.01 19.42
CA SER A 184 -26.12 10.39 19.81
C SER A 184 -26.29 11.35 18.64
N MET A 185 -26.65 12.59 18.95
CA MET A 185 -26.80 13.67 17.99
C MET A 185 -26.34 14.99 18.57
N LEU A 186 -25.66 15.80 17.77
CA LEU A 186 -25.39 17.19 18.10
C LEU A 186 -26.43 18.10 17.43
N ARG A 187 -27.13 18.92 18.21
CA ARG A 187 -28.05 19.95 17.67
C ARG A 187 -27.25 21.17 17.19
N ASP A 188 -27.86 21.97 16.33
CA ASP A 188 -27.27 23.24 15.85
C ASP A 188 -26.95 24.22 17.00
N SER A 189 -27.68 24.12 18.12
CA SER A 189 -27.42 24.87 19.36
C SER A 189 -26.11 24.47 20.07
N GLY A 190 -25.50 23.35 19.70
CA GLY A 190 -24.36 22.72 20.39
C GLY A 190 -24.74 21.80 21.55
N GLU A 191 -26.05 21.63 21.82
CA GLU A 191 -26.55 20.62 22.76
C GLU A 191 -26.29 19.21 22.21
N ALA A 192 -25.60 18.39 23.01
CA ALA A 192 -25.34 16.99 22.69
C ALA A 192 -26.45 16.11 23.29
N VAL A 193 -27.05 15.28 22.48
CA VAL A 193 -28.17 14.40 22.84
C VAL A 193 -27.71 12.97 22.77
N PHE A 194 -27.98 12.16 23.79
CA PHE A 194 -27.66 10.73 23.84
C PHE A 194 -28.92 9.93 24.18
N ALA A 195 -29.17 8.86 23.43
CA ALA A 195 -30.19 7.88 23.70
C ALA A 195 -29.51 6.56 24.09
N LEU A 196 -29.61 6.20 25.37
CA LEU A 196 -28.96 5.03 25.96
C LEU A 196 -30.00 3.95 26.24
N SER A 197 -29.78 2.73 25.77
CA SER A 197 -30.63 1.60 26.10
C SER A 197 -30.06 0.83 27.30
N PHE A 198 -30.90 0.54 28.29
CA PHE A 198 -30.53 -0.24 29.46
C PHE A 198 -31.15 -1.65 29.43
N GLY A 199 -30.45 -2.61 30.04
CA GLY A 199 -30.86 -4.01 30.16
C GLY A 199 -32.02 -4.27 31.14
N HIS A 200 -32.35 -5.56 31.35
CA HIS A 200 -33.53 -6.07 32.07
C HIS A 200 -33.95 -5.26 33.31
N GLY A 201 -35.20 -4.78 33.26
CA GLY A 201 -35.96 -4.18 34.36
C GLY A 201 -37.42 -3.98 33.93
N SER A 202 -38.36 -3.98 34.88
CA SER A 202 -39.82 -3.83 34.61
C SER A 202 -40.19 -2.52 33.92
N GLU A 203 -39.29 -1.52 33.95
CA GLU A 203 -39.44 -0.23 33.28
C GLU A 203 -38.40 0.02 32.18
N GLY A 204 -37.66 -1.02 31.74
CA GLY A 204 -36.55 -0.90 30.80
C GLY A 204 -36.86 0.15 29.73
N GLY A 205 -36.08 1.21 29.68
CA GLY A 205 -36.45 2.40 28.94
C GLY A 205 -35.22 3.00 28.30
N LEU A 206 -35.40 3.54 27.11
CA LEU A 206 -34.40 4.41 26.51
C LEU A 206 -34.24 5.63 27.43
N LEU A 207 -33.03 5.86 27.93
CA LEU A 207 -32.69 7.07 28.66
C LEU A 207 -32.21 8.11 27.66
N LEU A 208 -32.91 9.23 27.61
CA LEU A 208 -32.50 10.40 26.88
C LEU A 208 -31.67 11.32 27.79
N VAL A 209 -30.44 11.62 27.40
CA VAL A 209 -29.57 12.58 28.07
C VAL A 209 -29.34 13.77 27.15
N LYS A 210 -29.71 14.97 27.60
CA LYS A 210 -29.43 16.24 26.90
C LYS A 210 -28.33 16.98 27.66
N LEU A 211 -27.16 17.12 27.04
CA LEU A 211 -25.98 17.78 27.59
C LEU A 211 -25.81 19.15 26.89
N PRO A 212 -26.15 20.27 27.57
CA PRO A 212 -26.03 21.59 26.98
C PRO A 212 -24.56 22.03 26.83
N VAL A 213 -24.32 23.13 26.11
CA VAL A 213 -22.97 23.74 26.04
C VAL A 213 -22.54 24.31 27.39
N THR A 214 -23.50 24.88 28.13
CA THR A 214 -23.32 25.41 29.48
C THR A 214 -24.52 25.01 30.33
N GLY A 215 -24.30 24.73 31.61
CA GLY A 215 -25.34 24.28 32.54
C GLY A 215 -25.36 22.77 32.77
N SER A 216 -26.40 22.30 33.46
CA SER A 216 -26.52 20.89 33.87
C SER A 216 -27.22 20.04 32.80
N ALA A 217 -26.81 18.78 32.66
CA ALA A 217 -27.48 17.84 31.78
C ALA A 217 -28.89 17.50 32.29
N VAL A 218 -29.81 17.22 31.36
CA VAL A 218 -31.19 16.81 31.63
C VAL A 218 -31.37 15.36 31.19
N THR A 219 -31.87 14.51 32.09
CA THR A 219 -32.14 13.09 31.82
C THR A 219 -33.63 12.81 31.81
N THR A 220 -34.13 12.15 30.77
CA THR A 220 -35.56 11.80 30.60
C THR A 220 -35.69 10.32 30.23
N LEU A 221 -36.51 9.57 30.97
CA LEU A 221 -36.79 8.17 30.65
C LEU A 221 -37.94 8.08 29.64
N LEU A 222 -37.70 7.44 28.49
CA LEU A 222 -38.70 7.23 27.45
C LEU A 222 -39.51 5.96 27.73
N LYS A 223 -40.84 6.09 27.71
CA LYS A 223 -41.78 5.00 27.96
C LYS A 223 -42.00 4.19 26.67
N ARG A 224 -42.20 2.88 26.81
CA ARG A 224 -42.36 1.94 25.69
C ARG A 224 -43.79 1.84 25.13
N GLU A 225 -44.80 2.05 25.98
CA GLU A 225 -46.22 1.92 25.61
C GLU A 225 -46.89 3.29 25.52
N SER A 226 -47.76 3.44 24.52
CA SER A 226 -48.78 4.50 24.52
C SER A 226 -49.69 4.27 25.72
N ALA A 227 -49.87 5.30 26.55
CA ALA A 227 -50.62 5.19 27.79
C ALA A 227 -52.10 4.89 27.48
N VAL A 228 -52.47 3.62 27.42
CA VAL A 228 -53.87 3.23 27.64
C VAL A 228 -54.16 3.48 29.12
N PRO A 229 -55.18 4.26 29.49
CA PRO A 229 -55.52 4.50 30.88
C PRO A 229 -55.71 3.16 31.62
N ARG A 230 -55.10 3.02 32.80
CA ARG A 230 -55.13 1.79 33.63
C ARG A 230 -56.53 1.22 33.90
N PHE A 231 -57.60 1.99 33.72
CA PHE A 231 -58.97 1.50 33.89
C PHE A 231 -59.46 0.56 32.78
N LEU A 232 -58.77 0.48 31.62
CA LEU A 232 -59.11 -0.46 30.53
C LEU A 232 -58.27 -1.74 30.52
N SER A 233 -57.17 -1.82 31.29
CA SER A 233 -56.32 -3.02 31.30
C SER A 233 -57.00 -4.24 31.95
N GLY A 234 -58.06 -4.00 32.74
CA GLY A 234 -58.81 -5.06 33.43
C GLY A 234 -59.72 -5.89 32.51
N ILE A 235 -60.09 -5.39 31.34
CA ILE A 235 -61.05 -6.08 30.44
C ILE A 235 -60.33 -6.86 29.34
N THR A 236 -59.14 -6.42 28.90
CA THR A 236 -58.35 -7.10 27.84
C THR A 236 -57.38 -8.16 28.38
N GLY A 237 -56.97 -8.07 29.65
CA GLY A 237 -56.06 -9.05 30.28
C GLY A 237 -56.66 -10.44 30.53
N ALA A 238 -57.99 -10.59 30.52
CA ALA A 238 -58.66 -11.87 30.73
C ALA A 238 -58.77 -12.74 29.46
N LEU A 239 -58.61 -12.15 28.27
CA LEU A 239 -58.72 -12.85 26.98
C LEU A 239 -57.36 -13.15 26.33
N ARG A 240 -56.30 -12.42 26.71
CA ARG A 240 -54.92 -12.74 26.35
C ARG A 240 -54.30 -13.54 27.49
N GLY A 241 -54.30 -14.87 27.35
CA GLY A 241 -53.67 -15.77 28.32
C GLY A 241 -52.27 -15.29 28.70
N LYS A 242 -51.88 -15.56 29.96
CA LYS A 242 -50.56 -15.30 30.56
C LYS A 242 -49.43 -15.55 29.55
N SER A 243 -49.02 -14.52 28.84
CA SER A 243 -47.74 -14.47 28.14
C SER A 243 -46.82 -13.66 29.03
N ASN A 244 -45.63 -14.21 29.28
CA ASN A 244 -44.62 -13.70 30.19
C ASN A 244 -44.55 -12.17 30.17
N THR A 245 -44.63 -11.57 31.35
CA THR A 245 -44.25 -10.18 31.63
C THR A 245 -42.72 -10.01 31.56
N ASP A 246 -42.09 -10.49 30.50
CA ASP A 246 -40.71 -10.15 30.16
C ASP A 246 -40.76 -8.89 29.29
N GLY A 247 -40.22 -7.78 29.81
CA GLY A 247 -40.21 -6.51 29.10
C GLY A 247 -39.50 -6.60 27.75
N VAL A 248 -40.07 -5.94 26.72
CA VAL A 248 -39.51 -5.92 25.36
C VAL A 248 -38.14 -5.24 25.31
N GLU A 249 -37.06 -6.01 25.11
CA GLU A 249 -35.68 -5.49 25.03
C GLU A 249 -35.49 -4.51 23.85
N THR A 250 -34.54 -3.58 23.96
CA THR A 250 -34.13 -2.68 22.86
C THR A 250 -32.75 -3.09 22.39
N TYR A 251 -32.57 -3.32 21.10
CA TYR A 251 -31.30 -3.85 20.55
C TYR A 251 -30.49 -2.81 19.79
N GLY A 252 -31.15 -1.95 19.02
CA GLY A 252 -30.51 -0.91 18.23
C GLY A 252 -31.24 0.41 18.33
N VAL A 253 -30.51 1.51 18.31
CA VAL A 253 -31.02 2.87 18.48
C VAL A 253 -30.32 3.77 17.46
N VAL A 254 -31.06 4.72 16.88
CA VAL A 254 -30.52 5.80 16.04
C VAL A 254 -31.19 7.11 16.45
N VAL A 255 -30.45 8.22 16.36
CA VAL A 255 -30.99 9.57 16.56
C VAL A 255 -30.82 10.34 15.26
N THR A 256 -31.91 10.81 14.69
CA THR A 256 -31.92 11.45 13.36
C THR A 256 -33.12 12.39 13.22
N ASN A 257 -32.88 13.58 12.64
CA ASN A 257 -33.89 14.61 12.38
C ASN A 257 -34.83 14.91 13.58
N GLY A 258 -34.25 15.05 14.78
CA GLY A 258 -35.05 15.36 15.97
C GLY A 258 -35.88 14.20 16.53
N LEU A 259 -35.68 12.97 16.03
CA LEU A 259 -36.34 11.76 16.46
C LEU A 259 -35.33 10.73 16.97
N ILE A 260 -35.76 9.93 17.93
CA ILE A 260 -35.06 8.71 18.38
C ILE A 260 -35.84 7.55 17.80
N VAL A 261 -35.18 6.65 17.07
CA VAL A 261 -35.79 5.43 16.56
C VAL A 261 -35.07 4.23 17.13
N ALA A 262 -35.81 3.23 17.60
CA ALA A 262 -35.22 2.01 18.15
C ALA A 262 -35.89 0.75 17.60
N ILE A 263 -35.08 -0.29 17.42
CA ILE A 263 -35.53 -1.66 17.14
C ILE A 263 -35.62 -2.43 18.45
N CYS A 264 -36.79 -3.01 18.68
CA CYS A 264 -37.13 -3.72 19.91
C CYS A 264 -37.24 -5.24 19.66
N GLY A 265 -37.24 -6.05 20.72
CA GLY A 265 -37.29 -7.51 20.64
C GLY A 265 -38.59 -8.10 20.11
N ASP A 266 -39.63 -7.29 19.99
CA ASP A 266 -40.83 -7.62 19.25
C ASP A 266 -40.74 -7.30 17.75
N THR A 267 -39.52 -7.06 17.25
CA THR A 267 -39.19 -6.72 15.85
C THR A 267 -39.92 -5.49 15.32
N CYS A 268 -40.42 -4.62 16.19
CA CYS A 268 -41.06 -3.36 15.81
C CYS A 268 -40.08 -2.18 15.95
N LEU A 269 -40.17 -1.22 15.03
CA LEU A 269 -39.56 0.09 15.16
C LEU A 269 -40.47 1.00 15.99
N ARG A 270 -39.86 1.75 16.90
CA ARG A 270 -40.55 2.78 17.70
C ARG A 270 -39.82 4.11 17.56
N ALA A 271 -40.57 5.19 17.39
CA ALA A 271 -40.02 6.55 17.30
C ALA A 271 -40.49 7.43 18.46
N TRP A 272 -39.59 8.26 19.00
CA TRP A 272 -39.89 9.28 20.00
C TRP A 272 -39.38 10.65 19.53
N THR A 273 -40.08 11.72 19.91
CA THR A 273 -39.60 13.10 19.74
C THR A 273 -38.60 13.45 20.83
N LEU A 274 -37.59 14.26 20.49
CA LEU A 274 -36.57 14.67 21.46
C LEU A 274 -37.13 15.57 22.56
N ASP A 275 -38.09 16.43 22.25
CA ASP A 275 -38.50 17.52 23.14
C ASP A 275 -39.73 17.18 24.01
N GLU A 276 -40.62 16.27 23.57
CA GLU A 276 -41.88 16.00 24.28
C GLU A 276 -41.84 14.77 25.22
N GLY A 277 -40.67 14.14 25.39
CA GLY A 277 -40.37 13.09 26.39
C GLY A 277 -41.53 12.22 26.87
N GLY A 278 -41.67 10.99 26.38
CA GLY A 278 -42.80 10.15 26.79
C GLY A 278 -42.94 8.83 26.05
N ALA A 279 -44.18 8.52 25.66
CA ALA A 279 -44.54 7.35 24.85
C ALA A 279 -44.08 7.50 23.40
N PRO A 280 -43.95 6.40 22.63
CA PRO A 280 -43.58 6.50 21.22
C PRO A 280 -44.67 7.22 20.42
N VAL A 281 -44.23 8.12 19.53
CA VAL A 281 -45.06 8.88 18.59
C VAL A 281 -45.47 8.02 17.39
N ALA A 282 -44.66 7.02 17.05
CA ALA A 282 -44.98 6.03 16.01
C ALA A 282 -44.44 4.64 16.36
N VAL A 283 -45.16 3.61 15.94
CA VAL A 283 -44.78 2.20 16.08
C VAL A 283 -45.04 1.49 14.74
N SER A 284 -44.05 0.81 14.18
CA SER A 284 -44.22 0.03 12.96
C SER A 284 -44.97 -1.27 13.22
N SER A 285 -45.45 -1.91 12.16
CA SER A 285 -45.74 -3.34 12.20
C SER A 285 -44.45 -4.13 12.53
N PRO A 286 -44.57 -5.34 13.10
CA PRO A 286 -43.43 -6.25 13.23
C PRO A 286 -42.76 -6.44 11.87
N LEU A 287 -41.45 -6.25 11.83
CA LEU A 287 -40.68 -6.32 10.58
C LEU A 287 -40.42 -7.76 10.14
N SER A 288 -40.34 -8.69 11.10
CA SER A 288 -40.16 -10.10 10.78
C SER A 288 -41.49 -10.77 10.50
N GLN A 289 -41.51 -11.61 9.46
CA GLN A 289 -42.65 -12.47 9.12
C GLN A 289 -42.67 -13.77 9.92
N SER A 290 -41.62 -14.07 10.70
CA SER A 290 -41.55 -15.27 11.52
C SER A 290 -42.51 -15.22 12.71
N LEU A 291 -43.34 -16.26 12.84
CA LEU A 291 -44.28 -16.44 13.95
C LEU A 291 -43.56 -16.80 15.26
N VAL A 292 -42.37 -17.40 15.18
CA VAL A 292 -41.54 -17.76 16.34
C VAL A 292 -40.48 -16.69 16.53
N ARG A 293 -40.47 -16.05 17.71
CA ARG A 293 -39.52 -15.00 18.09
C ARG A 293 -38.54 -15.53 19.13
N PRO A 294 -37.55 -16.35 18.72
CA PRO A 294 -36.51 -16.78 19.64
C PRO A 294 -35.74 -15.57 20.15
N LYS A 295 -35.20 -15.65 21.38
CA LYS A 295 -34.31 -14.61 21.89
C LYS A 295 -33.14 -14.49 20.91
N PRO A 296 -32.85 -13.28 20.39
CA PRO A 296 -31.79 -13.12 19.41
C PRO A 296 -30.42 -13.43 20.04
N PRO A 297 -29.42 -13.81 19.22
CA PRO A 297 -28.06 -14.09 19.69
C PRO A 297 -27.41 -12.86 20.35
N PRO A 298 -26.26 -13.00 21.02
CA PRO A 298 -25.61 -11.91 21.78
C PRO A 298 -25.36 -10.61 21.01
N GLN A 299 -25.24 -10.65 19.67
CA GLN A 299 -25.09 -9.44 18.84
C GLN A 299 -26.44 -8.77 18.48
N GLY A 300 -27.56 -9.45 18.73
CA GLY A 300 -28.91 -8.90 18.68
C GLY A 300 -29.39 -8.45 17.29
N HIS A 301 -30.51 -7.72 17.28
CA HIS A 301 -30.93 -6.94 16.12
C HIS A 301 -30.11 -5.65 16.04
N MET A 302 -29.82 -5.16 14.83
CA MET A 302 -29.05 -3.94 14.63
C MET A 302 -29.83 -2.93 13.79
N LEU A 303 -29.63 -1.64 14.05
CA LEU A 303 -30.30 -0.54 13.35
C LEU A 303 -29.28 0.52 12.96
N LYS A 304 -29.26 0.90 11.68
CA LYS A 304 -28.49 2.04 11.16
C LYS A 304 -29.38 2.91 10.27
N SER A 305 -29.05 4.19 10.17
CA SER A 305 -29.81 5.16 9.40
C SER A 305 -28.91 5.96 8.46
N ILE A 306 -29.43 6.32 7.29
CA ILE A 306 -28.81 7.26 6.35
C ILE A 306 -29.85 8.24 5.82
N VAL A 307 -29.42 9.46 5.49
CA VAL A 307 -30.28 10.46 4.85
C VAL A 307 -30.33 10.17 3.35
N GLY A 308 -31.54 9.93 2.86
CA GLY A 308 -31.86 9.71 1.46
C GLY A 308 -31.75 10.99 0.62
N THR A 309 -31.76 10.83 -0.70
CA THR A 309 -31.62 11.93 -1.67
C THR A 309 -32.79 12.91 -1.65
N ASP A 310 -33.97 12.43 -1.27
CA ASP A 310 -35.21 13.18 -1.09
C ASP A 310 -35.34 13.79 0.32
N ARG A 311 -34.26 13.77 1.12
CA ARG A 311 -34.22 14.13 2.54
C ARG A 311 -35.05 13.21 3.46
N SER A 312 -35.63 12.13 2.94
CA SER A 312 -36.20 11.08 3.80
C SER A 312 -35.10 10.35 4.54
N ILE A 313 -35.47 9.64 5.60
CA ILE A 313 -34.51 8.85 6.35
C ILE A 313 -34.71 7.38 5.99
N MET A 314 -33.67 6.77 5.46
CA MET A 314 -33.63 5.33 5.26
C MET A 314 -33.11 4.68 6.53
N LEU A 315 -33.86 3.71 7.04
CA LEU A 315 -33.52 2.88 8.19
C LEU A 315 -33.26 1.46 7.67
N VAL A 316 -32.08 0.93 7.92
CA VAL A 316 -31.75 -0.47 7.61
C VAL A 316 -31.74 -1.22 8.93
N VAL A 317 -32.56 -2.26 9.02
CA VAL A 317 -32.67 -3.12 10.20
C VAL A 317 -32.10 -4.48 9.85
N TYR A 318 -31.09 -4.93 10.60
CA TYR A 318 -30.65 -6.31 10.53
C TYR A 318 -31.34 -7.09 11.64
N LEU A 319 -32.15 -8.07 11.25
CA LEU A 319 -32.80 -9.01 12.13
C LEU A 319 -32.00 -10.31 12.13
N SER A 320 -31.68 -10.78 13.33
CA SER A 320 -30.87 -11.97 13.55
C SER A 320 -31.70 -12.96 14.37
N PHE A 321 -31.95 -14.12 13.77
CA PHE A 321 -32.59 -15.26 14.39
C PHE A 321 -31.61 -16.45 14.39
N PRO A 322 -31.83 -17.49 15.22
CA PRO A 322 -30.95 -18.66 15.29
C PRO A 322 -30.73 -19.38 13.96
N ASN A 323 -31.71 -19.35 13.06
CA ASN A 323 -31.68 -20.08 11.79
C ASN A 323 -31.71 -19.18 10.55
N ASP A 324 -32.09 -17.91 10.70
CA ASP A 324 -32.29 -16.98 9.59
C ASP A 324 -31.81 -15.58 9.96
N SER A 325 -31.34 -14.83 8.97
CA SER A 325 -31.02 -13.42 9.12
C SER A 325 -31.45 -12.63 7.90
N GLU A 326 -31.93 -11.42 8.12
CA GLU A 326 -32.50 -10.58 7.07
C GLU A 326 -32.24 -9.10 7.33
N PHE A 327 -32.02 -8.36 6.24
CA PHE A 327 -32.01 -6.91 6.26
C PHE A 327 -33.37 -6.41 5.77
N VAL A 328 -34.03 -5.58 6.58
CA VAL A 328 -35.28 -4.90 6.24
C VAL A 328 -34.98 -3.42 6.05
N VAL A 329 -35.21 -2.92 4.85
CA VAL A 329 -35.00 -1.51 4.51
C VAL A 329 -36.32 -0.76 4.62
N MET A 330 -36.37 0.22 5.51
CA MET A 330 -37.53 1.03 5.82
C MET A 330 -37.26 2.50 5.45
N LYS A 331 -38.28 3.20 4.99
CA LYS A 331 -38.28 4.66 4.79
C LYS A 331 -39.10 5.30 5.91
N MET A 332 -38.49 6.23 6.62
CA MET A 332 -39.15 7.10 7.58
C MET A 332 -39.39 8.47 6.94
N HIS A 333 -40.66 8.89 6.90
CA HIS A 333 -41.09 10.15 6.30
C HIS A 333 -42.27 10.74 7.08
N ASP A 334 -42.56 12.03 6.83
CA ASP A 334 -43.72 12.71 7.39
C ASP A 334 -44.98 12.28 6.64
N GLY A 335 -45.93 11.66 7.34
CA GLY A 335 -47.23 11.24 6.82
C GLY A 335 -48.25 12.38 6.73
N GLY A 336 -47.86 13.60 7.10
CA GLY A 336 -48.74 14.77 7.20
C GLY A 336 -49.21 15.01 8.63
N GLY A 337 -49.37 16.28 9.01
CA GLY A 337 -49.82 16.68 10.36
C GLY A 337 -48.79 16.42 11.47
N GLY A 338 -47.51 16.18 11.14
CA GLY A 338 -46.45 15.87 12.10
C GLY A 338 -46.38 14.40 12.52
N ALA A 339 -47.12 13.51 11.84
CA ALA A 339 -47.13 12.07 12.12
C ALA A 339 -45.95 11.37 11.41
N VAL A 340 -45.16 10.61 12.16
CA VAL A 340 -44.06 9.80 11.61
C VAL A 340 -44.63 8.49 11.04
N VAL A 341 -44.35 8.22 9.76
CA VAL A 341 -44.78 6.99 9.08
C VAL A 341 -43.56 6.17 8.65
N PHE A 342 -43.67 4.85 8.84
CA PHE A 342 -42.70 3.87 8.37
C PHE A 342 -43.27 3.12 7.16
N SER A 343 -42.55 3.10 6.05
CA SER A 343 -42.89 2.30 4.86
C SER A 343 -41.73 1.40 4.46
N GLN A 344 -41.98 0.12 4.24
CA GLN A 344 -40.95 -0.81 3.78
C GLN A 344 -40.59 -0.54 2.31
N ILE A 345 -39.29 -0.49 2.02
CA ILE A 345 -38.75 -0.36 0.66
C ILE A 345 -38.50 -1.77 0.09
N CYS A 346 -37.65 -2.55 0.75
CA CYS A 346 -37.31 -3.91 0.33
C CYS A 346 -36.80 -4.75 1.51
N GLN A 347 -36.68 -6.05 1.26
CA GLN A 347 -36.14 -7.03 2.19
C GLN A 347 -35.03 -7.78 1.47
N ILE A 348 -33.87 -7.89 2.11
CA ILE A 348 -32.63 -8.40 1.53
C ILE A 348 -32.15 -9.54 2.43
N PHE A 349 -32.08 -10.75 1.88
CA PHE A 349 -31.56 -11.91 2.60
C PHE A 349 -30.04 -11.95 2.50
N GLY A 350 -29.36 -12.02 3.65
CA GLY A 350 -27.92 -12.15 3.71
C GLY A 350 -27.46 -13.61 3.57
N PRO A 351 -26.15 -13.86 3.45
CA PRO A 351 -25.59 -15.19 3.67
C PRO A 351 -25.93 -15.69 5.08
N GLN A 352 -26.10 -17.01 5.25
CA GLN A 352 -26.37 -17.66 6.55
C GLN A 352 -25.10 -17.71 7.42
N LEU A 353 -24.57 -16.54 7.77
CA LEU A 353 -23.33 -16.34 8.52
C LEU A 353 -23.53 -15.25 9.59
N ASP A 354 -22.68 -15.24 10.60
CA ASP A 354 -22.79 -14.29 11.71
C ASP A 354 -22.34 -12.90 11.27
N LEU A 355 -23.24 -11.92 11.27
CA LEU A 355 -22.91 -10.53 10.98
C LEU A 355 -22.14 -9.91 12.15
N LEU A 356 -20.95 -9.38 11.89
CA LEU A 356 -20.11 -8.67 12.86
C LEU A 356 -20.39 -7.16 12.86
N ASP A 357 -20.52 -6.56 11.68
CA ASP A 357 -20.88 -5.16 11.48
C ASP A 357 -21.42 -4.94 10.05
N TYR A 358 -22.19 -3.88 9.83
CA TYR A 358 -22.56 -3.44 8.48
C TYR A 358 -22.65 -1.93 8.44
N THR A 359 -22.50 -1.29 7.29
CA THR A 359 -22.67 0.16 7.17
C THR A 359 -23.35 0.52 5.87
N ILE A 360 -23.95 1.70 5.82
CA ILE A 360 -24.74 2.17 4.68
C ILE A 360 -23.97 3.32 4.03
N GLY A 361 -23.64 3.17 2.76
CA GLY A 361 -22.94 4.18 1.97
C GLY A 361 -23.78 4.63 0.77
N TYR A 362 -23.15 5.44 -0.09
CA TYR A 362 -23.66 5.80 -1.40
C TYR A 362 -22.97 4.94 -2.47
N GLY A 363 -23.73 4.43 -3.45
CA GLY A 363 -23.22 3.73 -4.62
C GLY A 363 -23.52 4.48 -5.91
N ALA A 364 -23.39 3.77 -7.04
CA ALA A 364 -23.77 4.29 -8.35
C ALA A 364 -25.30 4.29 -8.50
N GLY A 365 -25.92 5.44 -8.22
CA GLY A 365 -27.36 5.66 -8.43
C GLY A 365 -28.26 5.40 -7.21
N ASP A 366 -27.89 4.50 -6.29
CA ASP A 366 -28.64 4.21 -5.05
C ASP A 366 -27.71 3.98 -3.84
N HIS A 367 -28.29 3.76 -2.66
CA HIS A 367 -27.61 3.39 -1.43
C HIS A 367 -27.09 1.95 -1.47
N VAL A 368 -26.03 1.70 -0.73
CA VAL A 368 -25.36 0.39 -0.71
C VAL A 368 -25.13 -0.06 0.71
N ILE A 369 -25.33 -1.35 0.97
CA ILE A 369 -25.03 -1.98 2.25
C ILE A 369 -23.69 -2.66 2.11
N TRP A 370 -22.75 -2.31 2.99
CA TRP A 370 -21.51 -3.05 3.20
C TRP A 370 -21.66 -3.88 4.46
N ALA A 371 -21.38 -5.18 4.39
CA ALA A 371 -21.54 -6.10 5.51
C ALA A 371 -20.24 -6.87 5.76
N LEU A 372 -19.89 -7.00 7.04
CA LEU A 372 -18.74 -7.75 7.55
C LEU A 372 -19.26 -8.95 8.32
N TRP A 373 -18.88 -10.13 7.86
CA TRP A 373 -19.37 -11.41 8.34
C TRP A 373 -18.24 -12.23 8.93
N ASN A 374 -18.55 -13.02 9.96
CA ASN A 374 -17.65 -14.02 10.51
C ASN A 374 -18.01 -15.41 9.99
N GLN A 375 -16.98 -16.19 9.66
CA GLN A 375 -17.08 -17.60 9.35
C GLN A 375 -16.90 -18.45 10.61
N PRO A 376 -17.42 -19.69 10.62
CA PRO A 376 -17.27 -20.60 11.76
C PRO A 376 -15.82 -20.96 12.11
N ASP A 377 -14.90 -20.86 11.17
CA ASP A 377 -13.45 -21.07 11.35
C ASP A 377 -12.74 -19.87 12.00
N GLY A 378 -13.44 -18.74 12.17
CA GLY A 378 -12.92 -17.51 12.77
C GLY A 378 -12.39 -16.49 11.75
N ASP A 379 -12.44 -16.79 10.45
CA ASP A 379 -12.14 -15.83 9.41
C ASP A 379 -13.30 -14.87 9.18
N ALA A 380 -13.02 -13.75 8.53
CA ALA A 380 -14.03 -12.73 8.24
C ALA A 380 -13.97 -12.32 6.78
N PHE A 381 -15.14 -12.06 6.20
CA PHE A 381 -15.27 -11.66 4.80
C PHE A 381 -16.27 -10.51 4.66
N ILE A 382 -16.11 -9.75 3.58
CA ILE A 382 -16.84 -8.51 3.35
C ILE A 382 -17.68 -8.66 2.09
N THR A 383 -18.94 -8.26 2.18
CA THR A 383 -19.84 -8.23 1.04
C THR A 383 -20.48 -6.86 0.88
N THR A 384 -20.99 -6.61 -0.32
CA THR A 384 -21.80 -5.44 -0.60
C THR A 384 -22.98 -5.76 -1.51
N THR A 385 -24.07 -5.01 -1.36
CA THR A 385 -25.24 -5.09 -2.22
C THR A 385 -25.90 -3.72 -2.35
N SER A 386 -26.50 -3.45 -3.50
CA SER A 386 -27.33 -2.26 -3.71
C SER A 386 -28.67 -2.43 -3.00
N VAL A 387 -29.16 -1.33 -2.42
CA VAL A 387 -30.54 -1.26 -1.94
C VAL A 387 -31.44 -1.15 -3.18
N GLY A 388 -32.36 -2.09 -3.38
CA GLY A 388 -33.23 -2.08 -4.55
C GLY A 388 -34.06 -3.36 -4.71
N ALA A 389 -34.74 -3.47 -5.86
CA ALA A 389 -35.55 -4.64 -6.21
C ALA A 389 -34.70 -5.86 -6.63
N GLU A 390 -33.56 -5.62 -7.28
CA GLU A 390 -32.61 -6.66 -7.65
C GLU A 390 -31.47 -6.71 -6.62
N VAL A 391 -31.49 -7.74 -5.78
CA VAL A 391 -30.45 -7.99 -4.79
C VAL A 391 -29.40 -8.90 -5.39
N SER A 392 -28.20 -8.36 -5.59
CA SER A 392 -27.01 -9.15 -5.89
C SER A 392 -25.93 -8.85 -4.85
N TRP A 393 -25.51 -9.89 -4.11
CA TRP A 393 -24.37 -9.78 -3.20
C TRP A 393 -23.08 -9.95 -4.00
N ARG A 394 -22.16 -9.01 -3.81
CA ARG A 394 -20.82 -9.03 -4.36
C ARG A 394 -19.83 -9.11 -3.21
N CYS A 395 -18.77 -9.89 -3.36
CA CYS A 395 -17.77 -10.08 -2.32
C CYS A 395 -16.47 -9.31 -2.60
N VAL A 396 -15.77 -8.99 -1.51
CA VAL A 396 -14.37 -8.54 -1.55
C VAL A 396 -13.49 -9.79 -1.58
N ALA A 397 -12.54 -9.83 -2.52
CA ALA A 397 -11.59 -10.92 -2.67
C ALA A 397 -10.88 -11.22 -1.35
N VAL A 398 -10.79 -12.50 -1.01
CA VAL A 398 -10.10 -12.95 0.20
C VAL A 398 -8.65 -12.51 0.18
N ARG A 399 -8.18 -12.01 1.31
CA ARG A 399 -6.76 -11.69 1.47
C ARG A 399 -5.94 -12.97 1.47
N GLU A 400 -4.99 -13.06 0.55
CA GLU A 400 -4.08 -14.18 0.50
C GLU A 400 -3.17 -14.23 1.73
N ALA A 401 -3.08 -15.40 2.34
CA ALA A 401 -2.16 -15.65 3.43
C ALA A 401 -0.70 -15.48 2.96
N PRO A 402 0.20 -14.96 3.82
CA PRO A 402 1.61 -14.91 3.48
C PRO A 402 2.12 -16.32 3.14
N PRO A 403 2.95 -16.48 2.08
CA PRO A 403 3.42 -17.79 1.70
C PRO A 403 4.27 -18.40 2.82
N PRO A 404 4.27 -19.74 2.95
CA PRO A 404 5.10 -20.43 3.92
C PRO A 404 6.58 -20.11 3.68
N LEU A 405 7.37 -20.19 4.74
CA LEU A 405 8.81 -19.98 4.65
C LEU A 405 9.41 -21.07 3.74
N PRO A 406 10.08 -20.74 2.62
CA PRO A 406 10.77 -21.75 1.82
C PRO A 406 12.04 -22.22 2.53
N GLN A 407 12.53 -23.40 2.15
CA GLN A 407 13.85 -23.86 2.58
C GLN A 407 14.93 -23.07 1.83
N LEU A 408 15.67 -22.25 2.58
CA LEU A 408 16.75 -21.40 2.07
C LEU A 408 18.12 -21.97 2.44
N SER A 409 19.12 -21.64 1.64
CA SER A 409 20.46 -22.23 1.73
C SER A 409 21.36 -21.55 2.76
N SER A 410 21.06 -20.31 3.15
CA SER A 410 21.91 -19.54 4.08
C SER A 410 21.10 -18.82 5.18
N PRO A 411 21.69 -18.63 6.38
CA PRO A 411 21.06 -17.84 7.45
C PRO A 411 20.75 -16.40 7.05
N HIS A 412 21.60 -15.80 6.20
CA HIS A 412 21.38 -14.45 5.67
C HIS A 412 20.11 -14.37 4.83
N GLN A 413 19.85 -15.35 3.95
CA GLN A 413 18.61 -15.38 3.17
C GLN A 413 17.36 -15.50 4.06
N TYR A 414 17.40 -16.29 5.15
CA TYR A 414 16.29 -16.35 6.10
C TYR A 414 16.07 -15.03 6.84
N ARG A 415 17.15 -14.40 7.31
CA ARG A 415 17.10 -13.08 7.96
C ARG A 415 16.50 -12.04 7.02
N ASP A 416 17.00 -11.98 5.79
CA ASP A 416 16.55 -11.01 4.80
C ASP A 416 15.09 -11.26 4.39
N ARG A 417 14.65 -12.53 4.38
CA ARG A 417 13.23 -12.88 4.19
C ARG A 417 12.36 -12.42 5.35
N LEU A 418 12.80 -12.61 6.59
CA LEU A 418 12.07 -12.16 7.79
C LEU A 418 11.91 -10.64 7.83
N LEU A 419 12.95 -9.91 7.41
CA LEU A 419 12.98 -8.44 7.34
C LEU A 419 12.46 -7.88 6.02
N ALA A 420 11.92 -8.73 5.13
CA ALA A 420 11.44 -8.28 3.84
C ALA A 420 10.38 -7.19 4.02
N PRO A 421 10.49 -6.04 3.33
CA PRO A 421 9.51 -4.97 3.44
C PRO A 421 8.10 -5.48 3.15
N GLY A 422 7.14 -5.06 3.98
CA GLY A 422 5.74 -5.42 3.82
C GLY A 422 5.38 -6.85 4.22
N LEU A 423 6.30 -7.60 4.82
CA LEU A 423 5.97 -8.92 5.39
C LEU A 423 5.58 -8.81 6.86
N PHE A 424 6.50 -8.35 7.72
CA PHE A 424 6.27 -8.18 9.15
C PHE A 424 6.72 -6.80 9.63
N PRO A 425 5.87 -6.08 10.39
CA PRO A 425 6.30 -4.88 11.09
C PRO A 425 7.42 -5.16 12.10
N PRO A 426 8.37 -4.22 12.30
CA PRO A 426 9.44 -4.39 13.28
C PRO A 426 8.91 -4.70 14.68
N THR A 427 7.76 -4.14 15.06
CA THR A 427 7.10 -4.38 16.36
C THR A 427 6.64 -5.82 16.52
N VAL A 428 6.20 -6.47 15.44
CA VAL A 428 5.79 -7.89 15.43
C VAL A 428 7.01 -8.79 15.59
N ILE A 429 8.07 -8.53 14.84
CA ILE A 429 9.32 -9.29 14.95
C ILE A 429 9.90 -9.15 16.36
N LYS A 430 9.93 -7.94 16.94
CA LYS A 430 10.37 -7.71 18.32
C LYS A 430 9.55 -8.55 19.32
N LYS A 431 8.21 -8.56 19.22
CA LYS A 431 7.34 -9.38 20.08
C LYS A 431 7.58 -10.88 19.93
N ALA A 432 7.67 -11.37 18.69
CA ALA A 432 7.96 -12.77 18.40
C ALA A 432 9.33 -13.21 18.96
N LEU A 433 10.36 -12.36 18.84
CA LEU A 433 11.69 -12.62 19.39
C LEU A 433 11.71 -12.72 20.91
N VAL A 434 10.92 -11.91 21.61
CA VAL A 434 10.81 -11.98 23.08
C VAL A 434 10.30 -13.36 23.51
N ILE A 435 9.22 -13.85 22.91
CA ILE A 435 8.70 -15.19 23.19
C ILE A 435 9.72 -16.26 22.77
N TYR A 436 10.37 -16.10 21.61
CA TYR A 436 11.35 -17.07 21.13
C TYR A 436 12.52 -17.27 22.07
N ARG A 437 13.09 -16.17 22.56
CA ARG A 437 14.18 -16.21 23.53
C ARG A 437 13.71 -16.80 24.85
N ARG A 438 12.53 -16.42 25.34
CA ARG A 438 11.98 -16.97 26.58
C ARG A 438 11.78 -18.49 26.50
N THR A 439 11.26 -18.98 25.38
CA THR A 439 10.95 -20.41 25.19
C THR A 439 12.20 -21.26 24.98
N TRP A 440 13.19 -20.76 24.21
CA TRP A 440 14.31 -21.59 23.74
C TRP A 440 15.70 -21.17 24.22
N CYS A 441 15.88 -19.94 24.67
CA CYS A 441 17.17 -19.38 25.10
C CYS A 441 17.24 -19.14 26.61
N GLY A 442 16.21 -19.55 27.37
CA GLY A 442 16.07 -19.30 28.80
C GLY A 442 16.95 -20.19 29.68
N GLY A 443 18.13 -19.69 30.04
CA GLY A 443 18.90 -20.03 31.23
C GLY A 443 19.45 -18.73 31.85
N GLU A 444 19.11 -18.47 33.11
CA GLU A 444 19.55 -17.38 34.01
C GLU A 444 19.31 -15.90 33.62
N ALA A 445 19.11 -15.53 32.35
CA ALA A 445 18.79 -14.13 32.00
C ALA A 445 17.31 -13.73 32.23
N GLY A 446 16.44 -14.69 32.53
CA GLY A 446 14.99 -14.49 32.71
C GLY A 446 14.54 -14.04 34.10
N ALA A 447 15.46 -13.97 35.08
CA ALA A 447 15.14 -13.58 36.46
C ALA A 447 15.17 -12.06 36.71
N LEU A 448 15.63 -11.25 35.75
CA LEU A 448 15.48 -9.79 35.75
C LEU A 448 14.33 -9.38 34.82
N GLY A 449 13.19 -10.04 34.99
CA GLY A 449 11.93 -9.65 34.37
C GLY A 449 11.47 -8.30 34.93
N GLY A 450 11.57 -7.27 34.10
CA GLY A 450 10.96 -5.97 34.32
C GLY A 450 11.99 -4.85 34.49
N ALA A 451 11.98 -3.90 33.55
CA ALA A 451 12.59 -2.57 33.66
C ALA A 451 14.08 -2.34 33.26
N GLY A 452 14.81 -3.31 32.67
CA GLY A 452 16.26 -3.13 32.44
C GLY A 452 16.82 -3.17 31.00
N ALA A 453 16.02 -3.44 29.96
CA ALA A 453 16.53 -3.70 28.60
C ALA A 453 16.46 -2.49 27.64
N GLU A 454 16.50 -1.26 28.15
CA GLU A 454 16.53 -0.04 27.33
C GLU A 454 17.95 0.57 27.18
N GLY A 455 18.98 -0.04 27.76
CA GLY A 455 20.31 0.58 27.89
C GLY A 455 21.49 0.00 27.09
N GLY A 456 21.29 -1.05 26.29
CA GLY A 456 22.35 -1.61 25.44
C GLY A 456 22.06 -1.28 23.98
N VAL A 457 23.03 -0.72 23.25
CA VAL A 457 23.00 -0.46 21.80
C VAL A 457 22.05 -1.43 21.12
N GLU A 458 20.88 -0.95 20.64
CA GLU A 458 19.87 -1.79 19.99
C GLU A 458 20.57 -2.58 18.88
N ALA A 459 20.88 -3.86 19.13
CA ALA A 459 21.40 -4.73 18.09
C ALA A 459 20.39 -4.70 16.95
N GLU A 460 20.87 -4.52 15.71
CA GLU A 460 20.00 -4.47 14.55
C GLU A 460 19.06 -5.69 14.59
N LEU A 461 17.76 -5.46 14.37
CA LEU A 461 16.71 -6.46 14.58
C LEU A 461 17.00 -7.80 13.88
N GLY A 462 17.67 -7.74 12.72
CA GLY A 462 18.13 -8.91 11.98
C GLY A 462 19.22 -9.70 12.68
N GLU A 463 20.20 -9.03 13.28
CA GLU A 463 21.28 -9.67 14.05
C GLU A 463 20.72 -10.28 15.34
N ALA A 464 19.81 -9.57 15.99
CA ALA A 464 19.10 -10.06 17.17
C ALA A 464 18.32 -11.35 16.89
N ALA A 465 17.69 -11.46 15.71
CA ALA A 465 17.00 -12.66 15.24
C ALA A 465 17.97 -13.79 14.88
N ALA A 466 19.01 -13.49 14.10
CA ALA A 466 20.02 -14.47 13.72
C ALA A 466 20.73 -15.08 14.94
N ALA A 467 21.08 -14.26 15.94
CA ALA A 467 21.71 -14.73 17.17
C ALA A 467 20.79 -15.65 17.99
N ALA A 468 19.49 -15.32 18.10
CA ALA A 468 18.52 -16.15 18.81
C ALA A 468 18.31 -17.51 18.11
N VAL A 469 18.20 -17.51 16.79
CA VAL A 469 18.09 -18.73 15.99
C VAL A 469 19.37 -19.57 16.11
N GLN A 470 20.54 -18.93 16.04
CA GLN A 470 21.82 -19.63 16.18
C GLN A 470 22.00 -20.26 17.56
N ALA A 471 21.58 -19.57 18.63
CA ALA A 471 21.59 -20.13 19.98
C ALA A 471 20.75 -21.41 20.08
N ARG A 472 19.54 -21.41 19.53
CA ARG A 472 18.69 -22.59 19.50
C ARG A 472 19.25 -23.70 18.61
N LEU A 473 19.79 -23.35 17.45
CA LEU A 473 20.42 -24.31 16.54
C LEU A 473 21.55 -25.06 17.23
N ARG A 474 22.42 -24.36 17.98
CA ARG A 474 23.49 -24.98 18.79
C ARG A 474 22.95 -26.00 19.79
N LEU A 475 21.84 -25.69 20.47
CA LEU A 475 21.20 -26.60 21.43
C LEU A 475 20.66 -27.87 20.74
N LEU A 476 20.06 -27.76 19.55
CA LEU A 476 19.57 -28.90 18.79
C LEU A 476 20.70 -29.75 18.22
N THR A 477 21.74 -29.11 17.68
CA THR A 477 22.93 -29.80 17.17
C THR A 477 23.63 -30.59 18.28
N ALA A 478 23.76 -30.02 19.48
CA ALA A 478 24.38 -30.69 20.63
C ALA A 478 23.60 -31.93 21.12
N ARG A 479 22.29 -32.01 20.85
CA ARG A 479 21.42 -33.13 21.27
C ARG A 479 21.24 -34.21 20.20
N THR A 480 21.78 -34.03 19.00
CA THR A 480 21.53 -34.91 17.85
C THR A 480 22.82 -35.59 17.39
N ALA A 481 22.82 -36.92 17.28
CA ALA A 481 24.03 -37.70 16.94
C ALA A 481 24.51 -37.49 15.48
N ALA A 482 23.59 -37.25 14.54
CA ALA A 482 23.88 -36.93 13.14
C ALA A 482 22.91 -35.83 12.63
N PRO A 483 23.18 -34.55 12.93
CA PRO A 483 22.25 -33.46 12.61
C PRO A 483 22.28 -33.11 11.11
N ASP A 484 21.16 -33.22 10.41
CA ASP A 484 20.96 -32.51 9.14
C ASP A 484 20.85 -31.00 9.44
N HIS A 485 21.96 -30.30 9.27
CA HIS A 485 22.07 -28.88 9.59
C HIS A 485 21.06 -28.03 8.81
N SER A 486 20.74 -28.42 7.57
CA SER A 486 19.82 -27.67 6.71
C SER A 486 18.38 -27.75 7.22
N GLN A 487 17.95 -28.93 7.65
CA GLN A 487 16.62 -29.16 8.24
C GLN A 487 16.49 -28.51 9.62
N LEU A 488 17.51 -28.63 10.47
CA LEU A 488 17.51 -27.99 11.78
C LEU A 488 17.48 -26.46 11.68
N MET A 489 18.24 -25.89 10.74
CA MET A 489 18.21 -24.45 10.46
C MET A 489 16.81 -24.02 10.00
N TYR A 490 16.23 -24.72 9.01
CA TYR A 490 14.87 -24.47 8.53
C TYR A 490 13.85 -24.51 9.68
N LYS A 491 13.89 -25.55 10.52
CA LYS A 491 13.02 -25.68 11.69
C LYS A 491 13.14 -24.48 12.63
N CYS A 492 14.35 -24.06 12.98
CA CYS A 492 14.55 -22.95 13.91
C CYS A 492 14.02 -21.61 13.38
N TRP A 493 14.18 -21.36 12.07
CA TRP A 493 13.65 -20.17 11.42
C TRP A 493 12.13 -20.24 11.20
N SER A 494 11.60 -21.41 10.83
CA SER A 494 10.17 -21.65 10.65
C SER A 494 9.37 -21.39 11.93
N ASP A 495 9.91 -21.80 13.09
CA ASP A 495 9.26 -21.53 14.38
C ASP A 495 9.25 -20.04 14.76
N LEU A 496 10.28 -19.28 14.39
CA LEU A 496 10.26 -17.82 14.59
C LEU A 496 9.26 -17.15 13.62
N TYR A 497 9.24 -17.62 12.38
CA TYR A 497 8.34 -17.13 11.33
C TYR A 497 6.86 -17.38 11.68
N SER A 498 6.53 -18.56 12.20
CA SER A 498 5.16 -18.92 12.59
C SER A 498 4.62 -18.05 13.71
N TRP A 499 5.45 -17.67 14.69
CA TRP A 499 5.04 -16.68 15.70
C TRP A 499 4.82 -15.29 15.12
N CYS A 500 5.63 -14.87 14.14
CA CYS A 500 5.38 -13.62 13.43
C CYS A 500 4.04 -13.66 12.67
N LEU A 501 3.71 -14.79 12.02
CA LEU A 501 2.42 -15.01 11.36
C LEU A 501 1.25 -14.92 12.34
N GLN A 502 1.29 -15.62 13.47
CA GLN A 502 0.22 -15.61 14.47
C GLN A 502 -0.06 -14.20 15.02
N TYR A 503 1.00 -13.43 15.28
CA TYR A 503 0.85 -12.04 15.70
C TYR A 503 0.23 -11.16 14.60
N MET A 504 0.63 -11.37 13.34
CA MET A 504 0.04 -10.66 12.21
C MET A 504 -1.43 -11.02 12.01
N GLU A 505 -1.81 -12.29 12.03
CA GLU A 505 -3.19 -12.75 11.91
C GLU A 505 -4.09 -12.04 12.93
N ASN A 506 -3.67 -11.97 14.19
CA ASN A 506 -4.43 -11.28 15.23
C ASN A 506 -4.53 -9.77 15.00
N LEU A 507 -3.46 -9.13 14.51
CA LEU A 507 -3.46 -7.69 14.21
C LEU A 507 -4.31 -7.34 12.97
N GLN A 508 -4.44 -8.30 12.05
CA GLN A 508 -5.17 -8.16 10.81
C GLN A 508 -6.62 -8.61 10.92
N LYS A 509 -7.15 -8.98 12.10
CA LYS A 509 -8.58 -9.24 12.26
C LYS A 509 -9.40 -7.97 12.01
N PRO A 510 -10.46 -8.03 11.18
CA PRO A 510 -11.34 -6.87 10.95
C PRO A 510 -12.21 -6.63 12.18
N LEU A 511 -12.38 -5.37 12.54
CA LEU A 511 -13.14 -4.93 13.71
C LEU A 511 -14.38 -4.11 13.36
N GLY A 512 -14.38 -3.47 12.19
CA GLY A 512 -15.50 -2.64 11.74
C GLY A 512 -15.27 -2.07 10.34
N LEU A 513 -16.31 -1.44 9.80
CA LEU A 513 -16.31 -0.83 8.47
C LEU A 513 -16.44 0.69 8.54
N MET A 514 -15.87 1.39 7.57
CA MET A 514 -15.97 2.83 7.40
C MET A 514 -16.31 3.18 5.95
N VAL A 515 -17.31 4.03 5.74
CA VAL A 515 -17.75 4.52 4.41
C VAL A 515 -17.94 6.03 4.46
N SER A 516 -17.86 6.72 3.31
CA SER A 516 -18.29 8.12 3.24
C SER A 516 -19.81 8.20 3.35
N THR A 517 -20.31 9.02 4.27
CA THR A 517 -21.75 9.24 4.51
C THR A 517 -22.19 10.64 4.05
N HIS A 518 -21.35 11.35 3.31
CA HIS A 518 -21.64 12.69 2.79
C HIS A 518 -21.85 12.61 1.28
N LYS A 519 -23.06 12.93 0.82
CA LYS A 519 -23.35 13.02 -0.62
C LYS A 519 -22.80 14.34 -1.17
N SER A 520 -21.62 14.31 -1.76
CA SER A 520 -21.16 15.35 -2.68
C SER A 520 -21.60 14.99 -4.10
N GLU A 521 -21.97 15.97 -4.94
CA GLU A 521 -22.31 15.74 -6.37
C GLU A 521 -21.18 15.04 -7.15
N ALA A 522 -19.95 15.02 -6.61
CA ALA A 522 -18.76 14.39 -7.17
C ALA A 522 -18.39 13.01 -6.56
N GLU A 523 -19.15 12.50 -5.57
CA GLU A 523 -18.81 11.31 -4.77
C GLU A 523 -19.77 10.13 -5.01
N SER A 524 -20.07 9.82 -6.28
CA SER A 524 -20.72 8.55 -6.63
C SER A 524 -19.68 7.43 -6.70
N GLY A 525 -19.32 6.83 -5.56
CA GLY A 525 -18.32 5.75 -5.53
C GLY A 525 -18.53 4.74 -4.40
N TRP A 526 -18.32 3.45 -4.71
CA TRP A 526 -18.39 2.32 -3.78
C TRP A 526 -17.19 2.32 -2.83
N TRP A 527 -17.17 3.24 -1.88
CA TRP A 527 -16.07 3.41 -0.95
C TRP A 527 -16.31 2.67 0.35
N CYS A 528 -15.40 1.77 0.68
CA CYS A 528 -15.35 1.13 1.98
C CYS A 528 -13.90 1.02 2.45
N ALA A 529 -13.70 1.21 3.74
CA ALA A 529 -12.44 0.93 4.40
C ALA A 529 -12.71 0.00 5.59
N VAL A 530 -11.73 -0.85 5.88
CA VAL A 530 -11.82 -1.85 6.94
C VAL A 530 -10.91 -1.41 8.07
N VAL A 531 -11.49 -1.30 9.27
CA VAL A 531 -10.76 -0.94 10.48
C VAL A 531 -10.25 -2.23 11.13
N ARG A 532 -8.95 -2.30 11.37
CA ARG A 532 -8.23 -3.43 11.96
C ARG A 532 -7.43 -2.93 13.16
N ARG A 533 -6.98 -3.85 14.01
CA ARG A 533 -6.12 -3.49 15.14
C ARG A 533 -4.78 -2.90 14.71
N ALA A 534 -4.26 -3.32 13.55
CA ALA A 534 -3.04 -2.76 12.96
C ALA A 534 -3.21 -1.39 12.30
N GLY A 535 -4.44 -0.91 12.09
CA GLY A 535 -4.71 0.29 11.32
C GLY A 535 -5.89 0.11 10.36
N ILE A 536 -5.76 0.64 9.15
CA ILE A 536 -6.84 0.69 8.17
C ILE A 536 -6.41 0.08 6.84
N SER A 537 -7.34 -0.57 6.15
CA SER A 537 -7.20 -0.96 4.75
C SER A 537 -8.34 -0.38 3.91
N LEU A 538 -8.07 -0.17 2.62
CA LEU A 538 -9.03 0.44 1.69
C LEU A 538 -9.56 -0.63 0.74
N VAL A 539 -10.85 -0.60 0.44
CA VAL A 539 -11.47 -1.47 -0.57
C VAL A 539 -11.51 -0.71 -1.89
N ARG A 540 -11.03 -1.34 -2.96
CA ARG A 540 -11.13 -0.84 -4.33
C ARG A 540 -11.89 -1.81 -5.21
N GLU A 541 -12.48 -1.30 -6.28
CA GLU A 541 -13.03 -2.11 -7.35
C GLU A 541 -11.90 -2.82 -8.13
N LEU A 542 -12.19 -4.02 -8.63
CA LEU A 542 -11.28 -4.79 -9.46
C LEU A 542 -11.22 -4.22 -10.87
N GLU A 543 -10.02 -4.16 -11.46
CA GLU A 543 -9.90 -3.89 -12.90
C GLU A 543 -10.50 -5.06 -13.72
N PRO A 544 -10.95 -4.83 -14.97
CA PRO A 544 -11.59 -5.86 -15.79
C PRO A 544 -10.84 -7.20 -15.85
N LEU A 545 -9.52 -7.16 -16.10
CA LEU A 545 -8.68 -8.37 -16.13
C LEU A 545 -8.60 -9.07 -14.75
N GLU A 546 -8.57 -8.30 -13.65
CA GLU A 546 -8.55 -8.87 -12.31
C GLU A 546 -9.89 -9.53 -11.96
N LYS A 547 -11.01 -8.88 -12.34
CA LYS A 547 -12.35 -9.43 -12.19
C LYS A 547 -12.45 -10.77 -12.92
N MET A 548 -11.97 -10.87 -14.16
CA MET A 548 -11.97 -12.13 -14.91
C MET A 548 -11.12 -13.23 -14.27
N MET A 549 -9.98 -12.87 -13.67
CA MET A 549 -9.10 -13.85 -13.01
C MET A 549 -9.69 -14.41 -11.71
N LEU A 550 -10.39 -13.57 -10.94
CA LEU A 550 -10.89 -13.91 -9.61
C LEU A 550 -12.34 -14.40 -9.62
N SER A 551 -13.08 -14.20 -10.71
CA SER A 551 -14.48 -14.61 -10.78
C SER A 551 -14.65 -16.13 -10.96
N PRO A 552 -15.71 -16.71 -10.39
CA PRO A 552 -16.03 -18.13 -10.59
C PRO A 552 -16.42 -18.41 -12.05
N ASP A 553 -16.17 -19.65 -12.48
CA ASP A 553 -16.29 -20.07 -13.89
C ASP A 553 -17.66 -19.77 -14.52
N ASP A 554 -18.74 -19.81 -13.73
CA ASP A 554 -20.11 -19.61 -14.19
C ASP A 554 -20.45 -18.15 -14.56
N THR A 555 -19.69 -17.18 -14.03
CA THR A 555 -19.96 -15.73 -14.19
C THR A 555 -19.15 -15.06 -15.30
N LEU A 556 -18.16 -15.76 -15.85
CA LEU A 556 -17.21 -15.24 -16.84
C LEU A 556 -17.85 -14.78 -18.17
N PRO A 557 -18.90 -15.44 -18.72
CA PRO A 557 -19.57 -14.99 -19.95
C PRO A 557 -20.31 -13.66 -19.82
N GLU A 558 -20.82 -13.34 -18.62
CA GLU A 558 -21.51 -12.08 -18.33
C GLU A 558 -20.50 -10.93 -18.18
N ILE A 559 -19.36 -11.22 -17.53
CA ILE A 559 -18.25 -10.26 -17.33
C ILE A 559 -17.66 -9.78 -18.67
N GLY A 560 -17.50 -10.69 -19.65
CA GLY A 560 -17.04 -10.33 -20.99
C GLY A 560 -17.98 -9.38 -21.73
N ARG A 561 -19.29 -9.38 -21.40
CA ARG A 561 -20.29 -8.47 -21.97
C ARG A 561 -20.36 -7.13 -21.21
N GLU A 562 -20.18 -7.16 -19.88
CA GLU A 562 -20.20 -5.96 -19.04
C GLU A 562 -18.96 -5.07 -19.22
N THR A 563 -17.80 -5.66 -19.46
CA THR A 563 -16.52 -4.93 -19.47
C THR A 563 -16.29 -4.13 -20.75
N GLY A 564 -16.80 -4.57 -21.90
CA GLY A 564 -16.76 -3.83 -23.18
C GLY A 564 -15.37 -3.54 -23.78
N GLU A 565 -14.29 -3.84 -23.05
CA GLU A 565 -12.89 -3.51 -23.42
C GLU A 565 -12.21 -4.56 -24.30
N LEU A 566 -12.66 -5.82 -24.25
CA LEU A 566 -12.07 -6.94 -24.98
C LEU A 566 -13.11 -7.66 -25.85
N SER A 567 -12.70 -8.14 -27.01
CA SER A 567 -13.48 -9.05 -27.83
C SER A 567 -13.74 -10.37 -27.09
N MET A 568 -14.83 -11.04 -27.45
CA MET A 568 -15.18 -12.34 -26.85
C MET A 568 -14.09 -13.40 -27.07
N ASP A 569 -13.30 -13.29 -28.15
CA ASP A 569 -12.20 -14.20 -28.44
C ASP A 569 -11.00 -13.94 -27.50
N ALA A 570 -10.65 -12.67 -27.26
CA ALA A 570 -9.64 -12.31 -26.25
C ALA A 570 -10.09 -12.70 -24.83
N VAL A 571 -11.38 -12.53 -24.54
CA VAL A 571 -11.99 -12.98 -23.26
C VAL A 571 -11.79 -14.48 -23.07
N ARG A 572 -12.00 -15.32 -24.09
CA ARG A 572 -11.77 -16.77 -24.02
C ARG A 572 -10.32 -17.12 -23.67
N VAL A 573 -9.34 -16.38 -24.20
CA VAL A 573 -7.92 -16.58 -23.85
C VAL A 573 -7.66 -16.33 -22.36
N VAL A 574 -8.19 -15.23 -21.82
CA VAL A 574 -8.06 -14.91 -20.39
C VAL A 574 -8.79 -15.93 -19.51
N VAL A 575 -9.98 -16.38 -19.92
CA VAL A 575 -10.76 -17.41 -19.20
C VAL A 575 -10.02 -18.74 -19.16
N ALA A 576 -9.45 -19.19 -20.28
CA ALA A 576 -8.61 -20.38 -20.31
C ALA A 576 -7.40 -20.23 -19.37
N GLY A 577 -6.78 -19.05 -19.34
CA GLY A 577 -5.70 -18.75 -18.40
C GLY A 577 -6.12 -18.79 -16.93
N ALA A 578 -7.29 -18.24 -16.60
CA ALA A 578 -7.85 -18.28 -15.25
C ALA A 578 -8.13 -19.71 -14.77
N ARG A 579 -8.68 -20.57 -15.65
CA ARG A 579 -8.85 -22.00 -15.35
C ARG A 579 -7.53 -22.72 -15.14
N TRP A 580 -6.52 -22.40 -15.95
CA TRP A 580 -5.17 -22.95 -15.77
C TRP A 580 -4.59 -22.58 -14.40
N GLU A 581 -4.70 -21.31 -13.99
CA GLU A 581 -4.21 -20.84 -12.68
C GLU A 581 -4.91 -21.55 -11.51
N ARG A 582 -6.23 -21.75 -11.61
CA ARG A 582 -7.00 -22.52 -10.61
C ARG A 582 -6.53 -23.97 -10.53
N ALA A 583 -6.34 -24.62 -11.67
CA ALA A 583 -5.94 -26.03 -11.73
C ALA A 583 -4.48 -26.27 -11.31
N ALA A 584 -3.56 -25.34 -11.61
CA ALA A 584 -2.14 -25.46 -11.28
C ALA A 584 -1.84 -25.27 -9.78
N THR A 585 -2.77 -24.68 -9.02
CA THR A 585 -2.62 -24.19 -7.64
C THR A 585 -1.57 -23.07 -7.49
N PRO A 586 -1.65 -22.22 -6.46
CA PRO A 586 -0.65 -21.16 -6.24
C PRO A 586 0.78 -21.70 -6.10
N ALA A 587 0.96 -22.87 -5.48
CA ALA A 587 2.27 -23.49 -5.28
C ALA A 587 2.86 -24.02 -6.60
N GLY A 588 2.05 -24.71 -7.41
CA GLY A 588 2.48 -25.24 -8.70
C GLY A 588 2.78 -24.14 -9.71
N ALA A 589 1.96 -23.08 -9.76
CA ALA A 589 2.19 -21.93 -10.62
C ALA A 589 3.46 -21.14 -10.22
N GLY A 590 3.70 -20.95 -8.92
CA GLY A 590 4.93 -20.34 -8.41
C GLY A 590 6.19 -21.17 -8.71
N GLU A 591 6.09 -22.50 -8.62
CA GLU A 591 7.19 -23.40 -8.97
C GLU A 591 7.49 -23.39 -10.48
N LEU A 592 6.47 -23.34 -11.33
CA LEU A 592 6.64 -23.16 -12.78
C LEU A 592 7.43 -21.90 -13.08
N GLU A 593 7.00 -20.77 -12.51
CA GLU A 593 7.63 -19.48 -12.71
C GLU A 593 9.10 -19.49 -12.26
N ARG A 594 9.37 -20.07 -11.07
CA ARG A 594 10.73 -20.25 -10.55
C ARG A 594 11.61 -21.05 -11.51
N ARG A 595 11.11 -22.16 -12.06
CA ARG A 595 11.85 -23.02 -13.00
C ARG A 595 11.99 -22.39 -14.38
N LEU A 596 11.00 -21.67 -14.86
CA LEU A 596 11.00 -21.00 -16.18
C LEU A 596 12.11 -19.95 -16.24
N PHE A 597 12.20 -19.14 -15.19
CA PHE A 597 13.14 -18.02 -15.13
C PHE A 597 14.48 -18.36 -14.48
N ALA A 598 14.70 -19.61 -14.05
CA ALA A 598 15.99 -20.03 -13.54
C ALA A 598 17.08 -19.84 -14.61
N CYS A 599 18.26 -19.37 -14.17
CA CYS A 599 19.42 -19.09 -15.02
C CYS A 599 19.27 -17.92 -16.02
N ALA A 600 18.31 -17.00 -15.79
CA ALA A 600 18.16 -15.77 -16.59
C ALA A 600 18.12 -16.04 -18.11
N ALA A 601 17.25 -16.98 -18.53
CA ALA A 601 17.15 -17.38 -19.93
C ALA A 601 16.80 -16.19 -20.84
N PRO A 602 17.44 -16.06 -22.02
CA PRO A 602 17.13 -15.00 -22.96
C PRO A 602 15.72 -15.16 -23.54
N GLN A 603 15.12 -14.06 -23.99
CA GLN A 603 13.71 -14.00 -24.43
C GLN A 603 13.33 -15.12 -25.43
N HIS A 604 14.16 -15.37 -26.44
CA HIS A 604 13.89 -16.37 -27.49
C HIS A 604 13.84 -17.82 -26.99
N ARG A 605 14.34 -18.11 -25.77
CA ARG A 605 14.30 -19.46 -25.18
C ARG A 605 13.14 -19.64 -24.19
N LEU A 606 12.41 -18.59 -23.87
CA LEU A 606 11.40 -18.62 -22.81
C LEU A 606 10.20 -19.49 -23.18
N LEU A 607 9.58 -19.28 -24.34
CA LEU A 607 8.42 -20.08 -24.78
C LEU A 607 8.74 -21.56 -25.01
N PRO A 608 9.86 -21.93 -25.69
CA PRO A 608 10.25 -23.34 -25.79
C PRO A 608 10.49 -24.01 -24.44
N ARG A 609 11.08 -23.28 -23.49
CA ARG A 609 11.31 -23.78 -22.12
C ARG A 609 10.00 -23.93 -21.36
N LEU A 610 9.07 -22.98 -21.49
CA LEU A 610 7.74 -23.08 -20.90
C LEU A 610 7.02 -24.35 -21.39
N LEU A 611 7.01 -24.57 -22.70
CA LEU A 611 6.42 -25.78 -23.28
C LEU A 611 7.06 -27.05 -22.74
N HIS A 612 8.40 -27.09 -22.66
CA HIS A 612 9.11 -28.22 -22.07
C HIS A 612 8.73 -28.46 -20.61
N LEU A 613 8.58 -27.41 -19.80
CA LEU A 613 8.21 -27.52 -18.39
C LEU A 613 6.76 -27.97 -18.19
N LEU A 614 5.85 -27.56 -19.07
CA LEU A 614 4.43 -27.96 -19.05
C LEU A 614 4.24 -29.43 -19.49
N LEU A 615 5.06 -29.91 -20.42
CA LEU A 615 4.99 -31.28 -20.97
C LEU A 615 5.92 -32.27 -20.26
N ALA A 616 6.75 -31.82 -19.31
CA ALA A 616 7.75 -32.68 -18.67
C ALA A 616 7.08 -33.82 -17.86
N PRO A 617 7.39 -35.10 -18.14
CA PRO A 617 6.83 -36.22 -17.39
C PRO A 617 7.38 -36.26 -15.95
N HIS A 618 6.59 -36.83 -15.03
CA HIS A 618 6.97 -37.04 -13.63
C HIS A 618 8.26 -37.86 -13.52
N THR A 619 9.39 -37.23 -13.21
CA THR A 619 10.57 -37.94 -12.71
C THR A 619 10.60 -37.81 -11.19
N PRO A 620 10.18 -38.84 -10.41
CA PRO A 620 10.54 -38.86 -8.99
C PRO A 620 12.07 -38.81 -8.90
N SER A 621 12.61 -37.89 -8.09
CA SER A 621 14.06 -37.71 -8.01
C SER A 621 14.74 -39.02 -7.63
N ALA A 622 15.74 -39.45 -8.40
CA ALA A 622 16.46 -40.71 -8.27
C ALA A 622 17.39 -40.80 -7.03
N SER A 623 17.10 -40.08 -5.94
CA SER A 623 17.78 -40.22 -4.65
C SER A 623 16.92 -40.94 -3.59
N ALA A 624 15.79 -41.52 -3.97
CA ALA A 624 14.89 -42.26 -3.09
C ALA A 624 15.22 -43.76 -3.06
N THR A 625 16.30 -44.15 -2.39
CA THR A 625 16.54 -45.54 -1.96
C THR A 625 16.63 -45.65 -0.43
N SER A 626 15.73 -44.97 0.28
CA SER A 626 15.55 -45.17 1.72
C SER A 626 14.07 -45.07 2.10
N PRO A 627 13.46 -46.15 2.62
CA PRO A 627 12.03 -46.20 2.90
C PRO A 627 11.74 -45.68 4.31
N ALA A 628 11.80 -44.35 4.54
CA ALA A 628 11.40 -43.77 5.84
C ALA A 628 11.13 -42.25 5.84
N HIS A 629 10.69 -41.61 4.75
CA HIS A 629 10.33 -40.18 4.80
C HIS A 629 9.08 -39.86 3.98
N HIS A 630 7.95 -39.75 4.67
CA HIS A 630 6.78 -39.02 4.19
C HIS A 630 7.03 -37.50 4.31
N HIS A 631 6.50 -36.76 3.32
CA HIS A 631 6.43 -35.29 3.19
C HIS A 631 7.66 -34.56 2.66
N THR A 632 7.77 -34.46 1.33
CA THR A 632 7.66 -33.21 0.55
C THR A 632 7.83 -33.54 -0.94
N GLN A 633 6.73 -33.85 -1.63
CA GLN A 633 6.70 -33.83 -3.09
C GLN A 633 6.69 -32.35 -3.51
N HIS A 634 7.63 -31.93 -4.38
CA HIS A 634 7.53 -30.63 -5.04
C HIS A 634 6.27 -30.64 -5.92
N PRO A 635 5.27 -29.75 -5.71
CA PRO A 635 4.06 -29.74 -6.51
C PRO A 635 4.40 -29.26 -7.92
N HIS A 636 4.38 -30.17 -8.88
CA HIS A 636 4.39 -29.82 -10.30
C HIS A 636 2.99 -29.34 -10.71
N PRO A 637 2.86 -28.35 -11.61
CA PRO A 637 1.57 -27.96 -12.19
C PRO A 637 1.15 -29.01 -13.24
N THR A 638 0.96 -30.27 -12.83
CA THR A 638 0.52 -31.32 -13.75
C THR A 638 -0.98 -31.28 -13.86
N LEU A 639 -1.46 -30.77 -14.99
CA LEU A 639 -2.86 -30.87 -15.37
C LEU A 639 -3.20 -32.32 -15.74
N THR A 640 -4.40 -32.75 -15.40
CA THR A 640 -4.95 -34.02 -15.89
C THR A 640 -5.29 -33.89 -17.38
N PRO A 641 -5.29 -34.98 -18.17
CA PRO A 641 -5.72 -34.94 -19.58
C PRO A 641 -7.10 -34.29 -19.76
N GLN A 642 -8.03 -34.54 -18.83
CA GLN A 642 -9.34 -33.90 -18.81
C GLN A 642 -9.25 -32.37 -18.68
N GLN A 643 -8.41 -31.86 -17.77
CA GLN A 643 -8.20 -30.41 -17.64
C GLN A 643 -7.58 -29.81 -18.90
N ILE A 644 -6.73 -30.56 -19.61
CA ILE A 644 -6.15 -30.14 -20.90
C ILE A 644 -7.23 -30.05 -21.98
N ASP A 645 -8.10 -31.05 -22.07
CA ASP A 645 -9.22 -31.06 -23.03
C ASP A 645 -10.20 -29.91 -22.75
N GLU A 646 -10.47 -29.62 -21.47
CA GLU A 646 -11.29 -28.47 -21.07
C GLU A 646 -10.68 -27.15 -21.51
N LEU A 647 -9.38 -26.92 -21.29
CA LEU A 647 -8.68 -25.71 -21.76
C LEU A 647 -8.73 -25.60 -23.29
N THR A 648 -8.54 -26.71 -23.98
CA THR A 648 -8.58 -26.77 -25.45
C THR A 648 -9.97 -26.41 -25.97
N SER A 649 -11.03 -26.92 -25.33
CA SER A 649 -12.43 -26.64 -25.70
C SER A 649 -12.83 -25.17 -25.57
N ILE A 650 -12.19 -24.41 -24.67
CA ILE A 650 -12.44 -22.97 -24.50
C ILE A 650 -11.81 -22.17 -25.64
N LEU A 651 -10.64 -22.61 -26.10
CA LEU A 651 -9.82 -21.95 -27.11
C LEU A 651 -10.21 -22.33 -28.55
N GLU A 652 -10.70 -23.56 -28.78
CA GLU A 652 -11.08 -24.07 -30.11
C GLU A 652 -12.08 -23.18 -30.88
N PRO A 653 -13.08 -22.52 -30.23
CA PRO A 653 -14.02 -21.65 -30.95
C PRO A 653 -13.42 -20.34 -31.48
N ILE A 654 -12.19 -19.98 -31.08
CA ILE A 654 -11.53 -18.73 -31.48
C ILE A 654 -11.12 -18.82 -32.95
N LYS A 655 -11.67 -17.94 -33.80
CA LYS A 655 -11.39 -17.96 -35.25
C LYS A 655 -10.03 -17.38 -35.58
N ASP A 656 -9.67 -16.29 -34.92
CA ASP A 656 -8.40 -15.58 -35.10
C ASP A 656 -7.67 -15.46 -33.75
N LEU A 657 -6.92 -16.50 -33.43
CA LEU A 657 -6.16 -16.56 -32.18
C LEU A 657 -5.07 -15.49 -32.11
N GLN A 658 -4.52 -15.07 -33.26
CA GLN A 658 -3.52 -14.01 -33.30
C GLN A 658 -4.12 -12.67 -32.88
N SER A 659 -5.25 -12.28 -33.47
CA SER A 659 -5.93 -11.03 -33.12
C SER A 659 -6.35 -11.00 -31.65
N ALA A 660 -6.90 -12.11 -31.14
CA ALA A 660 -7.26 -12.25 -29.72
C ALA A 660 -6.06 -12.05 -28.77
N VAL A 661 -4.89 -12.61 -29.13
CA VAL A 661 -3.67 -12.49 -28.33
C VAL A 661 -3.05 -11.09 -28.46
N LEU A 662 -3.12 -10.43 -29.61
CA LEU A 662 -2.65 -9.05 -29.78
C LEU A 662 -3.51 -8.06 -28.98
N GLU A 663 -4.83 -8.24 -28.98
CA GLU A 663 -5.74 -7.44 -28.17
C GLU A 663 -5.46 -7.62 -26.66
N LEU A 664 -5.19 -8.85 -26.22
CA LEU A 664 -4.72 -9.10 -24.85
C LEU A 664 -3.39 -8.38 -24.56
N ASN A 665 -2.43 -8.38 -25.49
CA ASN A 665 -1.18 -7.64 -25.31
C ASN A 665 -1.42 -6.14 -25.11
N ASP A 666 -2.35 -5.54 -25.85
CA ASP A 666 -2.68 -4.13 -25.72
C ASP A 666 -3.37 -3.83 -24.38
N ALA A 667 -4.29 -4.68 -23.92
CA ALA A 667 -4.89 -4.56 -22.59
C ALA A 667 -3.89 -4.77 -21.44
N LEU A 668 -2.82 -5.53 -21.68
CA LEU A 668 -1.72 -5.73 -20.74
C LEU A 668 -0.73 -4.56 -20.72
N ARG A 669 -0.91 -3.49 -21.50
CA ARG A 669 -0.02 -2.32 -21.43
C ARG A 669 -0.37 -1.42 -20.24
N LEU A 670 0.65 -0.69 -19.78
CA LEU A 670 0.51 0.36 -18.79
C LEU A 670 0.60 1.75 -19.47
N ASP A 671 -0.03 1.94 -20.63
CA ASP A 671 0.06 3.19 -21.40
C ASP A 671 -0.81 4.30 -20.80
N VAL A 672 -0.16 5.39 -20.38
CA VAL A 672 -0.85 6.57 -19.83
C VAL A 672 -1.69 7.21 -20.94
N PRO A 673 -3.00 7.49 -20.73
CA PRO A 673 -3.82 8.17 -21.73
C PRO A 673 -3.17 9.49 -22.17
N ASP A 674 -3.14 9.76 -23.48
CA ASP A 674 -2.62 11.03 -24.00
C ASP A 674 -3.47 12.19 -23.49
N ILE A 675 -2.89 12.99 -22.58
CA ILE A 675 -3.56 14.18 -22.05
C ILE A 675 -3.32 15.34 -23.01
N SER A 676 -4.39 15.90 -23.57
CA SER A 676 -4.31 17.11 -24.39
C SER A 676 -3.87 18.30 -23.52
N THR A 677 -2.59 18.67 -23.59
CA THR A 677 -1.99 19.81 -22.87
C THR A 677 -2.36 21.18 -23.46
N SER A 678 -3.33 21.25 -24.37
CA SER A 678 -3.58 22.42 -25.23
C SER A 678 -4.36 23.58 -24.58
N LYS A 679 -4.52 23.63 -23.25
CA LYS A 679 -5.19 24.75 -22.57
C LYS A 679 -4.24 25.48 -21.62
N ASN A 680 -3.57 26.51 -22.17
CA ASN A 680 -2.72 27.50 -21.49
C ASN A 680 -3.51 28.43 -20.55
N GLU A 681 -4.26 27.89 -19.59
CA GLU A 681 -4.63 28.66 -18.40
C GLU A 681 -3.58 28.34 -17.34
N GLU A 682 -3.03 29.34 -16.65
CA GLU A 682 -2.17 29.13 -15.50
C GLU A 682 -2.92 28.26 -14.48
N VAL A 683 -2.60 26.96 -14.47
CA VAL A 683 -3.30 25.97 -13.65
C VAL A 683 -2.84 26.19 -12.21
N ASP A 684 -3.79 26.41 -11.31
CA ASP A 684 -3.54 26.31 -9.87
C ASP A 684 -3.27 24.83 -9.55
N THR A 685 -2.00 24.42 -9.65
CA THR A 685 -1.55 23.04 -9.40
C THR A 685 -1.46 22.72 -7.90
N SER A 686 -1.71 23.71 -7.04
CA SER A 686 -1.58 23.58 -5.57
C SER A 686 -2.43 22.44 -5.01
N ASP A 687 -3.54 22.13 -5.68
CA ASP A 687 -4.42 21.04 -5.27
C ASP A 687 -3.78 19.64 -5.36
N TYR A 688 -2.84 19.46 -6.29
CA TYR A 688 -2.21 18.17 -6.54
C TYR A 688 -0.91 18.00 -5.78
N ASP A 689 -0.25 19.07 -5.34
CA ASP A 689 1.13 19.06 -4.82
C ASP A 689 1.40 17.98 -3.75
N ASN A 690 0.43 17.77 -2.86
CA ASN A 690 0.52 16.80 -1.77
C ASN A 690 -0.33 15.54 -1.99
N LEU A 691 -0.99 15.37 -3.13
CA LEU A 691 -1.85 14.22 -3.40
C LEU A 691 -1.06 12.90 -3.26
N PHE A 692 -1.52 12.03 -2.35
CA PHE A 692 -0.86 10.78 -1.94
C PHE A 692 0.61 10.92 -1.46
N ALA A 693 1.02 12.08 -0.96
CA ALA A 693 2.41 12.34 -0.58
C ALA A 693 2.77 11.92 0.86
N SER A 694 1.80 11.50 1.68
CA SER A 694 2.05 10.96 3.02
C SER A 694 2.68 9.56 2.97
N GLU A 695 3.26 9.10 4.08
CA GLU A 695 3.76 7.72 4.21
C GLU A 695 2.66 6.67 4.00
N LEU A 696 1.46 6.92 4.53
CA LEU A 696 0.30 6.04 4.33
C LEU A 696 -0.16 6.06 2.87
N GLY A 697 -0.24 7.23 2.24
CA GLY A 697 -0.61 7.40 0.83
C GLY A 697 0.36 6.67 -0.10
N VAL A 698 1.66 6.84 0.12
CA VAL A 698 2.71 6.10 -0.61
C VAL A 698 2.57 4.59 -0.38
N ALA A 699 2.31 4.14 0.85
CA ALA A 699 2.12 2.71 1.14
C ALA A 699 0.89 2.14 0.41
N VAL A 700 -0.22 2.86 0.39
CA VAL A 700 -1.45 2.47 -0.33
C VAL A 700 -1.21 2.40 -1.84
N VAL A 701 -0.60 3.44 -2.43
CA VAL A 701 -0.34 3.50 -3.88
C VAL A 701 0.63 2.41 -4.31
N THR A 702 1.71 2.19 -3.57
CA THR A 702 2.69 1.14 -3.90
C THR A 702 2.16 -0.27 -3.72
N GLU A 703 1.26 -0.48 -2.74
CA GLU A 703 0.55 -1.75 -2.60
C GLU A 703 -0.47 -1.96 -3.73
N ALA A 704 -1.16 -0.92 -4.19
CA ALA A 704 -2.03 -1.00 -5.37
C ALA A 704 -1.24 -1.39 -6.63
N ILE A 705 -0.07 -0.77 -6.86
CA ILE A 705 0.85 -1.13 -7.96
C ILE A 705 1.29 -2.60 -7.86
N ARG A 706 1.63 -3.07 -6.66
CA ARG A 706 2.01 -4.47 -6.42
C ARG A 706 0.88 -5.42 -6.78
N GLN A 707 -0.34 -5.16 -6.30
CA GLN A 707 -1.51 -5.98 -6.57
C GLN A 707 -1.83 -6.03 -8.07
N MET A 708 -1.81 -4.89 -8.75
CA MET A 708 -2.02 -4.80 -10.19
C MET A 708 -0.97 -5.63 -10.94
N ALA A 709 0.32 -5.47 -10.62
CA ALA A 709 1.39 -6.21 -11.27
C ALA A 709 1.31 -7.72 -11.03
N GLU A 710 0.93 -8.13 -9.83
CA GLU A 710 0.70 -9.54 -9.49
C GLU A 710 -0.45 -10.12 -10.30
N MET A 711 -1.60 -9.44 -10.34
CA MET A 711 -2.76 -9.93 -11.08
C MET A 711 -2.48 -10.00 -12.58
N ARG A 712 -1.86 -8.96 -13.16
CA ARG A 712 -1.48 -8.98 -14.58
C ARG A 712 -0.45 -10.06 -14.87
N ALA A 713 0.52 -10.31 -13.99
CA ALA A 713 1.43 -11.45 -14.12
C ALA A 713 0.69 -12.79 -14.14
N ARG A 714 -0.34 -12.99 -13.30
CA ARG A 714 -1.19 -14.20 -13.31
C ARG A 714 -2.00 -14.32 -14.60
N VAL A 715 -2.57 -13.22 -15.11
CA VAL A 715 -3.26 -13.21 -16.42
C VAL A 715 -2.32 -13.70 -17.52
N VAL A 716 -1.12 -13.12 -17.61
CA VAL A 716 -0.14 -13.47 -18.66
C VAL A 716 0.37 -14.90 -18.50
N ARG A 717 0.71 -15.30 -17.27
CA ARG A 717 1.19 -16.65 -16.95
C ARG A 717 0.15 -17.71 -17.31
N GLY A 718 -1.08 -17.52 -16.84
CA GLY A 718 -2.20 -18.40 -17.15
C GLY A 718 -2.48 -18.49 -18.64
N ALA A 719 -2.58 -17.35 -19.33
CA ALA A 719 -2.83 -17.32 -20.78
C ALA A 719 -1.73 -18.06 -21.56
N LEU A 720 -0.45 -17.79 -21.27
CA LEU A 720 0.68 -18.46 -21.93
C LEU A 720 0.74 -19.95 -21.62
N ALA A 721 0.39 -20.35 -20.41
CA ALA A 721 0.38 -21.76 -20.04
C ALA A 721 -0.78 -22.53 -20.68
N ALA A 722 -1.99 -21.94 -20.74
CA ALA A 722 -3.14 -22.50 -21.44
C ALA A 722 -2.86 -22.63 -22.95
N LEU A 723 -2.33 -21.57 -23.60
CA LEU A 723 -1.89 -21.61 -25.00
C LEU A 723 -0.74 -22.61 -25.20
N GLY A 724 0.15 -22.74 -24.22
CA GLY A 724 1.26 -23.68 -24.19
C GLY A 724 0.79 -25.12 -24.28
N VAL A 725 -0.17 -25.48 -23.45
CA VAL A 725 -0.71 -26.84 -23.36
C VAL A 725 -1.61 -27.18 -24.54
N ALA A 726 -2.46 -26.25 -25.00
CA ALA A 726 -3.41 -26.51 -26.07
C ALA A 726 -2.82 -26.41 -27.49
N HIS A 727 -1.91 -25.45 -27.73
CA HIS A 727 -1.43 -25.10 -29.08
C HIS A 727 0.10 -25.06 -29.21
N GLY A 728 0.85 -25.31 -28.12
CA GLY A 728 2.30 -25.16 -28.12
C GLY A 728 2.74 -23.70 -28.32
N ALA A 729 2.35 -22.81 -27.40
CA ALA A 729 2.57 -21.35 -27.29
C ALA A 729 3.61 -20.66 -28.21
N GLY A 730 4.75 -21.27 -28.52
CA GLY A 730 5.70 -20.78 -29.53
C GLY A 730 5.14 -20.73 -30.96
N GLY A 731 4.03 -21.42 -31.25
CA GLY A 731 3.33 -21.38 -32.54
C GLY A 731 2.29 -20.27 -32.69
N VAL A 732 2.00 -19.50 -31.62
CA VAL A 732 0.96 -18.46 -31.62
C VAL A 732 1.60 -17.06 -31.78
N PRO A 733 1.37 -16.36 -32.91
CA PRO A 733 1.85 -14.98 -33.07
C PRO A 733 1.35 -14.07 -31.93
N GLY A 734 2.22 -13.24 -31.38
CA GLY A 734 1.90 -12.39 -30.23
C GLY A 734 2.22 -12.98 -28.85
N ALA A 735 2.37 -14.31 -28.71
CA ALA A 735 2.75 -14.95 -27.44
C ALA A 735 4.14 -14.50 -26.94
N GLY A 736 5.04 -14.14 -27.86
CA GLY A 736 6.34 -13.55 -27.54
C GLY A 736 6.22 -12.20 -26.82
N HIS A 737 5.25 -11.36 -27.19
CA HIS A 737 4.97 -10.08 -26.52
C HIS A 737 4.37 -10.30 -25.13
N CYS A 738 3.47 -11.28 -24.98
CA CYS A 738 2.97 -11.71 -23.67
C CYS A 738 4.13 -12.10 -22.76
N ALA A 739 5.09 -12.88 -23.26
CA ALA A 739 6.27 -13.24 -22.47
C ALA A 739 7.09 -12.02 -22.01
N VAL A 740 7.24 -10.98 -22.85
CA VAL A 740 7.86 -9.71 -22.46
C VAL A 740 7.07 -9.03 -21.33
N HIS A 741 5.74 -8.97 -21.43
CA HIS A 741 4.89 -8.40 -20.37
C HIS A 741 5.04 -9.16 -19.06
N TRP A 742 5.11 -10.50 -19.08
CA TRP A 742 5.37 -11.30 -17.89
C TRP A 742 6.71 -10.91 -17.23
N GLN A 743 7.79 -10.80 -18.02
CA GLN A 743 9.09 -10.39 -17.48
C GLN A 743 9.05 -8.97 -16.91
N ALA A 744 8.32 -8.06 -17.55
CA ALA A 744 8.18 -6.67 -17.09
C ALA A 744 7.40 -6.57 -15.77
N TYR A 745 6.31 -7.32 -15.60
CA TYR A 745 5.59 -7.38 -14.33
C TYR A 745 6.42 -8.04 -13.22
N ARG A 746 7.19 -9.08 -13.56
CA ARG A 746 8.13 -9.71 -12.62
C ARG A 746 9.23 -8.74 -12.17
N ALA A 747 9.76 -7.91 -13.07
CA ALA A 747 10.72 -6.86 -12.73
C ALA A 747 10.09 -5.82 -11.78
N LEU A 748 8.83 -5.44 -12.00
CA LEU A 748 8.09 -4.53 -11.11
C LEU A 748 7.89 -5.13 -9.70
N LEU A 749 7.51 -6.40 -9.62
CA LEU A 749 7.38 -7.13 -8.35
C LEU A 749 8.72 -7.29 -7.64
N TRP A 750 9.82 -7.47 -8.38
CA TRP A 750 11.16 -7.46 -7.80
C TRP A 750 11.52 -6.09 -7.20
N LEU A 751 11.27 -4.99 -7.94
CA LEU A 751 11.54 -3.62 -7.47
C LEU A 751 10.84 -3.31 -6.14
N ARG A 752 9.63 -3.83 -5.93
CA ARG A 752 8.92 -3.69 -4.63
C ARG A 752 9.72 -4.27 -3.46
N SER A 753 10.42 -5.38 -3.68
CA SER A 753 11.24 -6.03 -2.65
C SER A 753 12.68 -5.49 -2.57
N ALA A 754 13.10 -4.66 -3.52
CA ALA A 754 14.38 -3.99 -3.48
C ALA A 754 14.40 -2.91 -2.39
N VAL A 755 15.47 -2.88 -1.61
CA VAL A 755 15.63 -2.04 -0.41
C VAL A 755 16.77 -1.04 -0.61
N LEU A 756 16.56 0.20 -0.16
CA LEU A 756 17.60 1.21 -0.09
C LEU A 756 18.32 1.14 1.26
N ASN A 757 19.66 1.06 1.22
CA ASN A 757 20.51 1.03 2.41
C ASN A 757 21.07 2.42 2.72
N THR A 758 21.43 2.68 3.97
CA THR A 758 22.10 3.93 4.36
C THR A 758 23.51 4.00 3.75
N THR A 759 23.81 5.10 3.06
CA THR A 759 25.11 5.28 2.37
C THR A 759 26.07 6.09 3.24
N PRO A 760 27.35 5.70 3.38
CA PRO A 760 28.33 6.45 4.17
C PRO A 760 28.71 7.81 3.54
N ALA A 761 28.97 8.81 4.37
CA ALA A 761 29.17 10.21 3.95
C ALA A 761 30.29 10.45 2.91
N ARG A 762 31.40 9.68 2.96
CA ARG A 762 32.49 9.78 1.96
C ARG A 762 32.08 9.34 0.55
N SER A 763 31.16 8.40 0.44
CA SER A 763 30.62 7.97 -0.87
C SER A 763 29.76 9.07 -1.50
N THR A 764 29.16 9.94 -0.68
CA THR A 764 28.26 11.00 -1.14
C THR A 764 28.98 12.15 -1.86
N GLU A 765 30.23 12.48 -1.49
CA GLU A 765 30.97 13.59 -2.10
C GLU A 765 31.46 13.27 -3.52
N ALA A 766 32.15 12.14 -3.71
CA ALA A 766 32.56 11.65 -5.03
C ALA A 766 31.36 11.48 -5.96
N PHE A 767 30.23 11.03 -5.41
CA PHE A 767 28.98 10.91 -6.14
C PHE A 767 28.42 12.25 -6.64
N ARG A 768 28.45 13.29 -5.80
CA ARG A 768 28.05 14.65 -6.19
C ARG A 768 28.94 15.23 -7.29
N LEU A 769 30.26 15.01 -7.21
CA LEU A 769 31.20 15.43 -8.26
C LEU A 769 30.88 14.79 -9.61
N LYS A 770 30.52 13.50 -9.63
CA LYS A 770 30.10 12.81 -10.87
C LYS A 770 28.84 13.40 -11.48
N LEU A 771 27.80 13.63 -10.67
CA LEU A 771 26.56 14.26 -11.15
C LEU A 771 26.82 15.68 -11.68
N SER A 772 27.69 16.43 -11.01
CA SER A 772 28.16 17.74 -11.51
C SER A 772 28.90 17.61 -12.84
N ALA A 773 29.77 16.61 -13.01
CA ALA A 773 30.49 16.37 -14.26
C ALA A 773 29.55 16.01 -15.43
N LEU A 774 28.40 15.40 -15.13
CA LEU A 774 27.34 15.12 -16.08
C LEU A 774 26.41 16.32 -16.35
N GLY A 775 26.50 17.39 -15.57
CA GLY A 775 25.64 18.59 -15.71
C GLY A 775 24.22 18.42 -15.14
N THR A 776 24.02 17.48 -14.22
CA THR A 776 22.70 17.06 -13.70
C THR A 776 22.42 17.51 -12.26
N SER A 777 23.10 18.58 -11.80
CA SER A 777 23.10 19.02 -10.39
C SER A 777 21.74 19.49 -9.84
N GLY A 778 20.73 19.73 -10.69
CA GLY A 778 19.42 20.25 -10.28
C GLY A 778 18.38 19.20 -9.87
N GLU A 779 18.41 18.00 -10.46
CA GLU A 779 17.39 16.96 -10.23
C GLU A 779 17.77 15.97 -9.13
N ALA A 780 19.07 15.79 -8.89
CA ALA A 780 19.60 14.88 -7.89
C ALA A 780 19.66 15.53 -6.49
N ARG A 781 18.52 15.93 -5.94
CA ARG A 781 18.41 16.05 -4.49
C ARG A 781 18.44 14.62 -3.95
N GLY A 782 19.60 14.22 -3.41
CA GLY A 782 19.75 12.92 -2.77
C GLY A 782 18.57 12.65 -1.84
N VAL A 783 18.05 11.42 -1.85
CA VAL A 783 16.98 11.00 -0.96
C VAL A 783 17.50 11.21 0.46
N ALA A 784 17.04 12.28 1.11
CA ALA A 784 17.20 12.42 2.54
C ALA A 784 16.31 11.34 3.17
N LEU A 785 16.86 10.13 3.31
CA LEU A 785 16.28 9.13 4.20
C LEU A 785 16.17 9.83 5.55
N GLY A 786 14.94 10.16 5.97
CA GLY A 786 14.70 10.84 7.23
C GLY A 786 15.44 10.11 8.35
N SER A 787 15.95 10.82 9.35
CA SER A 787 16.75 10.25 10.44
C SER A 787 15.97 9.33 11.39
N GLY A 788 14.87 8.74 10.94
CA GLY A 788 14.16 7.67 11.63
C GLY A 788 15.07 6.45 11.73
N ALA A 789 15.43 6.11 12.97
CA ALA A 789 16.33 5.01 13.28
C ALA A 789 15.94 3.71 12.55
N GLY A 790 16.85 3.19 11.71
CA GLY A 790 16.92 1.77 11.35
C GLY A 790 15.88 1.19 10.39
N THR A 791 14.95 1.96 9.80
CA THR A 791 13.95 1.40 8.87
C THR A 791 14.43 1.47 7.41
N SER A 792 14.65 0.31 6.82
CA SER A 792 14.98 0.18 5.42
C SER A 792 13.74 0.46 4.55
N VAL A 793 13.89 1.30 3.52
CA VAL A 793 12.77 1.76 2.67
C VAL A 793 12.82 1.04 1.32
N SER A 794 11.67 0.60 0.82
CA SER A 794 11.56 0.02 -0.53
C SER A 794 11.93 1.05 -1.59
N ALA A 795 12.66 0.65 -2.63
CA ALA A 795 13.03 1.54 -3.74
C ALA A 795 11.79 2.14 -4.41
N VAL A 796 10.73 1.36 -4.57
CA VAL A 796 9.45 1.82 -5.16
C VAL A 796 8.77 2.84 -4.26
N ALA A 797 8.76 2.63 -2.94
CA ALA A 797 8.20 3.58 -1.98
C ALA A 797 8.98 4.91 -1.96
N ALA A 798 10.33 4.85 -1.99
CA ALA A 798 11.16 6.05 -2.06
C ALA A 798 10.96 6.83 -3.37
N TYR A 799 10.81 6.13 -4.50
CA TYR A 799 10.52 6.76 -5.79
C TYR A 799 9.12 7.39 -5.81
N ALA A 800 8.11 6.68 -5.32
CA ALA A 800 6.73 7.15 -5.25
C ALA A 800 6.57 8.33 -4.28
N GLY A 801 7.27 8.36 -3.14
CA GLY A 801 7.27 9.51 -2.24
C GLY A 801 8.06 10.71 -2.77
N GLY A 802 9.01 10.48 -3.66
CA GLY A 802 9.93 11.50 -4.19
C GLY A 802 9.64 11.91 -5.64
N ALA A 803 10.60 11.63 -6.52
CA ALA A 803 10.59 12.10 -7.91
C ALA A 803 9.43 11.53 -8.74
N GLY A 804 9.15 10.23 -8.59
CA GLY A 804 8.07 9.56 -9.32
C GLY A 804 6.69 10.10 -8.96
N GLY A 805 6.42 10.28 -7.66
CA GLY A 805 5.16 10.85 -7.18
C GLY A 805 4.96 12.28 -7.64
N ARG A 806 6.02 13.11 -7.58
CA ARG A 806 5.97 14.49 -8.08
C ARG A 806 5.59 14.52 -9.56
N ARG A 807 6.19 13.66 -10.39
CA ARG A 807 5.86 13.59 -11.81
C ARG A 807 4.43 13.11 -12.05
N ALA A 808 3.99 12.09 -11.31
CA ALA A 808 2.62 11.59 -11.42
C ALA A 808 1.60 12.68 -11.04
N ARG A 809 1.83 13.43 -9.97
CA ARG A 809 1.00 14.59 -9.58
C ARG A 809 0.93 15.67 -10.66
N LEU A 810 2.06 16.02 -11.27
CA LEU A 810 2.09 17.00 -12.38
C LEU A 810 1.25 16.53 -13.58
N GLN A 811 1.28 15.23 -13.89
CA GLN A 811 0.48 14.65 -14.97
C GLN A 811 -1.02 14.66 -14.61
N LEU A 812 -1.38 14.28 -13.39
CA LEU A 812 -2.76 14.35 -12.90
C LEU A 812 -3.30 15.79 -12.90
N ALA A 813 -2.47 16.76 -12.52
CA ALA A 813 -2.80 18.17 -12.57
C ALA A 813 -3.03 18.64 -14.02
N ALA A 814 -2.16 18.26 -14.95
CA ALA A 814 -2.32 18.54 -16.38
C ALA A 814 -3.60 17.91 -16.95
N ALA A 815 -3.99 16.71 -16.48
CA ALA A 815 -5.24 16.03 -16.85
C ALA A 815 -6.50 16.63 -16.20
N ARG A 816 -6.35 17.52 -15.21
CA ARG A 816 -7.46 17.95 -14.33
C ARG A 816 -8.20 16.74 -13.72
N ALA A 817 -7.44 15.70 -13.35
CA ALA A 817 -7.99 14.47 -12.81
C ALA A 817 -8.70 14.74 -11.46
N PRO A 818 -9.84 14.13 -11.15
CA PRO A 818 -10.52 14.37 -9.87
C PRO A 818 -9.59 14.04 -8.68
N PRO A 819 -9.38 14.97 -7.72
CA PRO A 819 -8.39 14.80 -6.65
C PRO A 819 -8.85 13.86 -5.51
N HIS A 820 -10.11 13.43 -5.53
CA HIS A 820 -10.67 12.51 -4.54
C HIS A 820 -10.03 11.13 -4.66
N ALA A 821 -9.63 10.51 -3.54
CA ALA A 821 -8.75 9.35 -3.60
C ALA A 821 -9.25 8.14 -4.43
N HIS A 822 -10.54 7.88 -4.63
CA HIS A 822 -11.04 6.75 -5.43
C HIS A 822 -10.75 6.90 -6.91
N HIS A 823 -10.94 8.12 -7.41
CA HIS A 823 -10.68 8.44 -8.80
C HIS A 823 -9.17 8.64 -8.98
N ALA A 824 -8.53 9.31 -8.01
CA ALA A 824 -7.11 9.61 -8.09
C ALA A 824 -6.20 8.40 -7.87
N LEU A 825 -6.59 7.41 -7.04
CA LEU A 825 -5.72 6.28 -6.67
C LEU A 825 -5.39 5.38 -7.87
N PRO A 826 -6.36 4.89 -8.68
CA PRO A 826 -6.04 4.12 -9.88
C PRO A 826 -5.16 4.91 -10.84
N LEU A 827 -5.47 6.18 -11.08
CA LEU A 827 -4.69 7.04 -11.98
C LEU A 827 -3.26 7.24 -11.46
N MET A 828 -3.10 7.55 -10.17
CA MET A 828 -1.80 7.71 -9.52
C MET A 828 -0.98 6.41 -9.59
N ALA A 829 -1.60 5.27 -9.25
CA ALA A 829 -0.96 3.96 -9.32
C ALA A 829 -0.53 3.64 -10.75
N TYR A 830 -1.38 3.90 -11.75
CA TYR A 830 -1.09 3.63 -13.16
C TYR A 830 0.04 4.50 -13.70
N HIS A 831 0.03 5.82 -13.46
CA HIS A 831 1.12 6.73 -13.85
C HIS A 831 2.45 6.36 -13.21
N LEU A 832 2.44 5.95 -11.93
CA LEU A 832 3.66 5.50 -11.25
C LEU A 832 4.13 4.14 -11.77
N ALA A 833 3.22 3.20 -12.00
CA ALA A 833 3.55 1.90 -12.56
C ALA A 833 4.15 2.04 -13.96
N HIS A 834 3.59 2.89 -14.82
CA HIS A 834 4.15 3.20 -16.15
C HIS A 834 5.61 3.68 -16.05
N GLN A 835 5.90 4.61 -15.13
CA GLN A 835 7.25 5.12 -14.91
C GLN A 835 8.24 4.04 -14.43
N LEU A 836 7.76 3.05 -13.68
CA LEU A 836 8.55 1.93 -13.15
C LEU A 836 8.68 0.78 -14.17
N TRP A 837 7.81 0.75 -15.17
CA TRP A 837 7.69 -0.35 -16.12
C TRP A 837 8.88 -0.36 -17.08
N ALA A 838 9.61 -1.48 -17.12
CA ALA A 838 10.88 -1.59 -17.85
C ALA A 838 10.75 -1.45 -19.38
N VAL A 839 9.55 -1.71 -19.91
CA VAL A 839 9.24 -1.60 -21.34
C VAL A 839 8.49 -0.31 -21.68
N SER A 840 8.46 0.65 -20.75
CA SER A 840 8.07 2.02 -21.06
C SER A 840 9.16 2.68 -21.92
N GLY A 841 8.77 3.61 -22.80
CA GLY A 841 9.72 4.37 -23.61
C GLY A 841 10.61 5.33 -22.79
N GLY A 842 10.25 5.61 -21.54
CA GLY A 842 10.99 6.52 -20.66
C GLY A 842 12.16 5.86 -19.91
N PHE A 843 13.17 6.64 -19.54
CA PHE A 843 14.33 6.18 -18.75
C PHE A 843 14.46 6.88 -17.39
N GLU A 844 13.40 7.55 -16.96
CA GLU A 844 13.42 8.41 -15.77
C GLU A 844 13.67 7.64 -14.47
N PHE A 845 13.01 6.48 -14.30
CA PHE A 845 13.27 5.61 -13.15
C PHE A 845 14.69 5.04 -13.16
N GLY A 846 15.19 4.63 -14.34
CA GLY A 846 16.56 4.13 -14.49
C GLY A 846 17.61 5.17 -14.10
N TRP A 847 17.40 6.42 -14.52
CA TRP A 847 18.24 7.55 -14.11
C TRP A 847 18.10 7.85 -12.62
N TRP A 848 16.88 7.89 -12.08
CA TRP A 848 16.67 8.06 -10.65
C TRP A 848 17.40 6.97 -9.83
N LEU A 849 17.35 5.72 -10.27
CA LEU A 849 18.02 4.59 -9.60
C LEU A 849 19.53 4.81 -9.50
N ALA A 850 20.15 5.30 -10.58
CA ALA A 850 21.55 5.69 -10.60
C ALA A 850 21.83 6.88 -9.68
N SER A 851 20.88 7.81 -9.56
CA SER A 851 20.98 9.02 -8.73
C SER A 851 20.90 8.78 -7.20
N VAL A 852 20.41 7.60 -6.77
CA VAL A 852 20.24 7.26 -5.33
C VAL A 852 21.54 6.72 -4.70
N ASN A 853 22.61 6.57 -5.49
CA ASN A 853 23.92 6.09 -5.03
C ASN A 853 23.88 4.69 -4.38
N GLN A 854 23.19 3.75 -5.04
CA GLN A 854 23.12 2.33 -4.66
C GLN A 854 23.65 1.46 -5.80
N PRO A 855 24.98 1.36 -5.99
CA PRO A 855 25.57 0.75 -7.19
C PRO A 855 25.17 -0.73 -7.37
N ARG A 856 25.09 -1.51 -6.28
CA ARG A 856 24.64 -2.91 -6.34
C ARG A 856 23.18 -3.05 -6.80
N LEU A 857 22.33 -2.10 -6.42
CA LEU A 857 20.92 -2.11 -6.84
C LEU A 857 20.81 -1.86 -8.36
N VAL A 858 21.61 -0.93 -8.89
CA VAL A 858 21.71 -0.67 -10.33
C VAL A 858 22.22 -1.91 -11.08
N GLN A 859 23.30 -2.54 -10.60
CA GLN A 859 23.85 -3.75 -11.22
C GLN A 859 22.82 -4.89 -11.28
N ASN A 860 22.11 -5.14 -10.17
CA ASN A 860 21.07 -6.16 -10.12
C ASN A 860 19.89 -5.85 -11.06
N TYR A 861 19.47 -4.58 -11.12
CA TYR A 861 18.40 -4.14 -12.02
C TYR A 861 18.79 -4.32 -13.49
N VAL A 862 19.99 -3.88 -13.89
CA VAL A 862 20.46 -4.04 -15.28
C VAL A 862 20.62 -5.52 -15.63
N SER A 863 21.23 -6.32 -14.76
CA SER A 863 21.41 -7.76 -14.97
C SER A 863 20.08 -8.50 -15.13
N MET A 864 19.03 -8.08 -14.41
CA MET A 864 17.69 -8.64 -14.55
C MET A 864 17.05 -8.36 -15.91
N LEU A 865 17.30 -7.17 -16.48
CA LEU A 865 16.67 -6.72 -17.72
C LEU A 865 17.45 -7.09 -18.98
N GLU A 866 18.78 -7.21 -18.89
CA GLU A 866 19.67 -7.44 -20.03
C GLU A 866 19.31 -8.64 -20.94
N PRO A 867 18.81 -9.79 -20.43
CA PRO A 867 18.50 -10.95 -21.28
C PRO A 867 17.30 -10.80 -22.23
N TRP A 868 16.45 -9.78 -22.05
CA TRP A 868 15.14 -9.73 -22.72
C TRP A 868 14.59 -8.33 -23.02
N CYS A 869 15.01 -7.30 -22.29
CA CYS A 869 14.48 -5.95 -22.47
C CYS A 869 15.28 -5.19 -23.52
N GLU A 870 14.65 -4.75 -24.61
CA GLU A 870 15.34 -3.99 -25.68
C GLU A 870 15.25 -2.48 -25.50
N TRP A 871 14.22 -1.98 -24.81
CA TRP A 871 14.03 -0.56 -24.50
C TRP A 871 15.20 0.00 -23.71
N ASN A 872 15.72 1.18 -24.06
CA ASN A 872 16.76 1.87 -23.29
C ASN A 872 18.01 1.00 -23.00
N ALA A 873 18.36 0.07 -23.89
CA ALA A 873 19.46 -0.85 -23.68
C ALA A 873 20.81 -0.13 -23.50
N CYS A 874 21.05 0.94 -24.26
CA CYS A 874 22.28 1.71 -24.16
C CYS A 874 22.30 2.58 -22.89
N SER A 875 21.17 3.19 -22.54
CA SER A 875 21.00 3.98 -21.31
C SER A 875 21.19 3.11 -20.06
N ARG A 876 20.75 1.84 -20.08
CA ARG A 876 21.05 0.87 -19.01
C ARG A 876 22.54 0.56 -18.90
N GLN A 877 23.24 0.41 -20.02
CA GLN A 877 24.70 0.22 -20.00
C GLN A 877 25.43 1.45 -19.47
N PHE A 878 24.89 2.66 -19.69
CA PHE A 878 25.45 3.88 -19.11
C PHE A 878 25.38 3.89 -17.58
N ILE A 879 24.20 3.61 -17.00
CA ILE A 879 24.06 3.55 -15.53
C ILE A 879 24.81 2.36 -14.93
N LEU A 880 24.95 1.25 -15.67
CA LEU A 880 25.83 0.13 -15.28
C LEU A 880 27.29 0.60 -15.20
N GLY A 881 27.78 1.34 -16.21
CA GLY A 881 29.12 1.92 -16.18
C GLY A 881 29.36 2.83 -14.98
N LEU A 882 28.39 3.69 -14.63
CA LEU A 882 28.46 4.50 -13.40
C LEU A 882 28.57 3.64 -12.14
N SER A 883 27.74 2.59 -12.05
CA SER A 883 27.73 1.71 -10.89
C SER A 883 29.01 0.87 -10.75
N LEU A 884 29.66 0.53 -11.86
CA LEU A 884 30.89 -0.26 -11.89
C LEU A 884 32.10 0.57 -11.47
N LEU A 885 32.15 1.85 -11.87
CA LEU A 885 33.14 2.80 -11.34
C LEU A 885 33.03 2.94 -9.81
N ASP A 886 31.81 2.96 -9.26
CA ASP A 886 31.57 2.99 -7.81
C ASP A 886 31.99 1.73 -7.08
N THR A 887 32.03 0.58 -7.76
CA THR A 887 32.56 -0.67 -7.23
C THR A 887 34.01 -0.91 -7.63
N GLU A 888 34.71 0.11 -8.12
CA GLU A 888 36.14 0.08 -8.50
C GLU A 888 36.49 -0.88 -9.66
N ASP A 889 35.52 -1.22 -10.52
CA ASP A 889 35.73 -2.05 -11.71
C ASP A 889 35.77 -1.18 -12.99
N ALA A 890 36.93 -0.56 -13.22
CA ALA A 890 37.12 0.39 -14.32
C ALA A 890 37.05 -0.27 -15.72
N GLU A 891 37.51 -1.51 -15.89
CA GLU A 891 37.51 -2.17 -17.21
C GLU A 891 36.11 -2.63 -17.63
N ALA A 892 35.33 -3.17 -16.68
CA ALA A 892 33.93 -3.46 -16.96
C ALA A 892 33.14 -2.18 -17.21
N ALA A 893 33.41 -1.11 -16.45
CA ALA A 893 32.80 0.20 -16.69
C ALA A 893 33.13 0.73 -18.08
N TYR A 894 34.39 0.63 -18.52
CA TYR A 894 34.82 1.04 -19.86
C TYR A 894 33.99 0.33 -20.93
N THR A 895 33.85 -0.98 -20.80
CA THR A 895 33.06 -1.80 -21.72
C THR A 895 31.59 -1.39 -21.76
N ALA A 896 31.00 -1.12 -20.59
CA ALA A 896 29.62 -0.67 -20.48
C ALA A 896 29.41 0.71 -21.13
N PHE A 897 30.32 1.68 -20.92
CA PHE A 897 30.24 2.98 -21.59
C PHE A 897 30.44 2.89 -23.11
N CYS A 898 31.32 2.03 -23.60
CA CYS A 898 31.45 1.78 -25.04
C CYS A 898 30.16 1.19 -25.65
N LYS A 899 29.45 0.30 -24.93
CA LYS A 899 28.12 -0.18 -25.36
C LYS A 899 27.09 0.95 -25.35
N ALA A 900 27.09 1.78 -24.32
CA ALA A 900 26.18 2.92 -24.20
C ALA A 900 26.37 3.97 -25.29
N ALA A 901 27.60 4.18 -25.77
CA ALA A 901 27.89 5.12 -26.86
C ALA A 901 27.03 4.87 -28.12
N LYS A 902 26.66 3.61 -28.39
CA LYS A 902 25.82 3.24 -29.54
C LYS A 902 24.43 3.88 -29.51
N GLY A 903 23.92 4.23 -28.32
CA GLY A 903 22.61 4.82 -28.12
C GLY A 903 22.58 6.34 -28.07
N VAL A 904 23.72 7.03 -28.18
CA VAL A 904 23.79 8.50 -27.99
C VAL A 904 22.94 9.28 -28.99
N SER A 905 22.72 8.72 -30.19
CA SER A 905 21.90 9.36 -31.23
C SER A 905 20.47 8.80 -31.33
N THR A 906 20.20 7.66 -30.70
CA THR A 906 18.92 6.94 -30.85
C THR A 906 18.07 6.96 -29.57
N GLU A 907 18.69 7.01 -28.40
CA GLU A 907 17.98 7.00 -27.11
C GLU A 907 17.86 8.42 -26.53
N PRO A 908 16.63 8.90 -26.22
CA PRO A 908 16.40 10.29 -25.78
C PRO A 908 17.19 10.70 -24.54
N PHE A 909 17.36 9.80 -23.57
CA PHE A 909 18.11 10.08 -22.35
C PHE A 909 19.58 10.39 -22.65
N LEU A 910 20.27 9.54 -23.42
CA LEU A 910 21.68 9.75 -23.76
C LEU A 910 21.87 10.98 -24.64
N ARG A 911 20.91 11.28 -25.53
CA ARG A 911 20.93 12.51 -26.31
C ARG A 911 20.86 13.75 -25.41
N ARG A 912 19.89 13.77 -24.48
CA ARG A 912 19.71 14.87 -23.49
C ARG A 912 20.88 15.00 -22.52
N LEU A 913 21.54 13.88 -22.21
CA LEU A 913 22.74 13.87 -21.39
C LEU A 913 23.85 14.70 -22.03
N VAL A 914 23.92 14.77 -23.36
CA VAL A 914 25.03 15.43 -24.05
C VAL A 914 24.68 16.88 -24.43
N ALA A 915 23.44 17.13 -24.85
CA ALA A 915 22.97 18.46 -25.23
C ALA A 915 21.45 18.60 -25.04
N ALA A 916 20.92 19.82 -25.16
CA ALA A 916 19.47 20.04 -25.17
C ALA A 916 18.78 19.22 -26.28
N ALA A 917 17.51 18.82 -26.06
CA ALA A 917 16.79 17.92 -26.96
C ALA A 917 16.74 18.43 -28.41
N ASP A 918 16.60 19.74 -28.60
CA ASP A 918 16.46 20.39 -29.91
C ASP A 918 17.80 20.87 -30.50
N ALA A 919 18.93 20.56 -29.86
CA ALA A 919 20.24 20.99 -30.34
C ALA A 919 20.61 20.27 -31.66
N PRO A 920 20.94 21.01 -32.74
CA PRO A 920 21.33 20.43 -34.02
C PRO A 920 22.78 19.93 -33.95
N LEU A 921 22.99 18.74 -33.40
CA LEU A 921 24.30 18.07 -33.39
C LEU A 921 24.31 16.85 -34.29
N THR A 922 25.39 16.69 -35.05
CA THR A 922 25.68 15.47 -35.82
C THR A 922 25.94 14.28 -34.87
N GLN A 923 25.91 13.06 -35.41
CA GLN A 923 26.25 11.87 -34.65
C GLN A 923 27.68 11.92 -34.09
N HIS A 924 28.65 12.38 -34.88
CA HIS A 924 30.05 12.50 -34.44
C HIS A 924 30.21 13.50 -33.30
N GLN A 925 29.61 14.70 -33.43
CA GLN A 925 29.64 15.72 -32.39
C GLN A 925 29.01 15.24 -31.08
N ALA A 926 27.89 14.51 -31.16
CA ALA A 926 27.24 13.95 -29.99
C ALA A 926 28.11 12.88 -29.30
N LEU A 927 28.78 12.02 -30.07
CA LEU A 927 29.71 11.02 -29.54
C LEU A 927 30.94 11.65 -28.91
N VAL A 928 31.52 12.68 -29.52
CA VAL A 928 32.64 13.44 -28.96
C VAL A 928 32.28 14.02 -27.59
N LEU A 929 31.17 14.75 -27.51
CA LEU A 929 30.70 15.34 -26.26
C LEU A 929 30.31 14.27 -25.21
N TYR A 930 29.79 13.12 -25.64
CA TYR A 930 29.56 11.97 -24.76
C TYR A 930 30.87 11.46 -24.15
N TYR A 931 31.89 11.20 -24.99
CA TYR A 931 33.19 10.73 -24.50
C TYR A 931 33.87 11.75 -23.60
N MET A 932 33.70 13.07 -23.83
CA MET A 932 34.15 14.08 -22.87
C MET A 932 33.56 13.88 -21.48
N LYS A 933 32.25 13.63 -21.39
CA LYS A 933 31.58 13.37 -20.10
C LYS A 933 32.09 12.09 -19.47
N VAL A 934 32.20 11.00 -20.24
CA VAL A 934 32.69 9.70 -19.74
C VAL A 934 34.13 9.81 -19.25
N ILE A 935 35.02 10.47 -20.01
CA ILE A 935 36.43 10.65 -19.63
C ILE A 935 36.54 11.36 -18.27
N LYS A 936 35.75 12.41 -18.03
CA LYS A 936 35.71 13.08 -16.73
C LYS A 936 35.32 12.13 -15.59
N LEU A 937 34.42 11.19 -15.82
CA LEU A 937 34.07 10.18 -14.82
C LEU A 937 35.27 9.28 -14.50
N PHE A 938 36.02 8.82 -15.50
CA PHE A 938 37.23 8.01 -15.26
C PHE A 938 38.35 8.81 -14.59
N GLU A 939 38.48 10.12 -14.87
CA GLU A 939 39.43 10.98 -14.16
C GLU A 939 39.09 11.11 -12.67
N ILE A 940 37.81 11.17 -12.29
CA ILE A 940 37.37 11.21 -10.86
C ILE A 940 37.79 9.93 -10.12
N HIS A 941 37.83 8.79 -10.81
CA HIS A 941 38.22 7.48 -10.26
C HIS A 941 39.70 7.11 -10.49
N ASP A 942 40.54 8.06 -10.92
CA ASP A 942 41.98 7.86 -11.18
C ASP A 942 42.29 6.70 -12.16
N ALA A 943 41.37 6.41 -13.09
CA ALA A 943 41.45 5.27 -14.01
C ALA A 943 42.15 5.65 -15.33
N GLY A 944 43.41 6.10 -15.23
CA GLY A 944 44.16 6.72 -16.33
C GLY A 944 44.34 5.86 -17.59
N ALA A 945 44.41 4.54 -17.47
CA ALA A 945 44.52 3.65 -18.64
C ALA A 945 43.25 3.68 -19.52
N CYS A 946 42.07 3.71 -18.90
CA CYS A 946 40.79 3.85 -19.58
C CYS A 946 40.62 5.26 -20.15
N VAL A 947 41.08 6.30 -19.44
CA VAL A 947 41.04 7.70 -19.92
C VAL A 947 41.77 7.83 -21.26
N VAL A 948 42.97 7.27 -21.39
CA VAL A 948 43.74 7.30 -22.64
C VAL A 948 42.96 6.63 -23.77
N ARG A 949 42.45 5.41 -23.56
CA ARG A 949 41.70 4.66 -24.59
C ARG A 949 40.44 5.38 -25.04
N LEU A 950 39.70 5.99 -24.11
CA LEU A 950 38.51 6.78 -24.42
C LEU A 950 38.86 8.05 -25.20
N ALA A 951 39.94 8.74 -24.84
CA ALA A 951 40.39 9.93 -25.53
C ALA A 951 40.89 9.60 -26.96
N GLU A 952 41.64 8.52 -27.15
CA GLU A 952 42.03 8.03 -28.47
C GLU A 952 40.82 7.66 -29.34
N THR A 953 39.81 7.02 -28.74
CA THR A 953 38.54 6.73 -29.42
C THR A 953 37.83 8.01 -29.83
N ALA A 954 37.73 9.00 -28.93
CA ALA A 954 37.12 10.30 -29.24
C ALA A 954 37.87 11.05 -30.35
N ILE A 955 39.21 11.04 -30.35
CA ILE A 955 40.06 11.61 -31.40
C ILE A 955 39.77 10.96 -32.76
N SER A 956 39.56 9.64 -32.79
CA SER A 956 39.28 8.92 -34.04
C SER A 956 37.89 9.22 -34.64
N ILE A 957 36.95 9.70 -33.82
CA ILE A 957 35.58 10.03 -34.21
C ILE A 957 35.43 11.52 -34.52
N ALA A 958 36.22 12.37 -33.88
CA ALA A 958 36.15 13.82 -34.03
C ALA A 958 36.49 14.28 -35.45
N ASP A 959 35.74 15.28 -35.94
CA ASP A 959 36.08 15.97 -37.18
C ASP A 959 37.38 16.77 -36.99
N LYS A 960 38.11 17.05 -38.08
CA LYS A 960 39.43 17.72 -38.01
C LYS A 960 39.40 19.09 -37.32
N ASP A 961 38.27 19.79 -37.43
CA ASP A 961 38.06 21.12 -36.87
C ASP A 961 37.29 21.08 -35.53
N ASP A 962 37.13 19.91 -34.91
CA ASP A 962 36.43 19.78 -33.63
C ASP A 962 37.18 20.56 -32.52
N PRO A 963 36.50 21.46 -31.79
CA PRO A 963 37.14 22.31 -30.79
C PRO A 963 37.71 21.53 -29.60
N ASN A 964 37.28 20.29 -29.37
CA ASN A 964 37.67 19.46 -28.24
C ASN A 964 38.92 18.60 -28.53
N LEU A 965 39.41 18.59 -29.77
CA LEU A 965 40.55 17.75 -30.18
C LEU A 965 41.83 18.09 -29.39
N ALA A 966 42.08 19.38 -29.14
CA ALA A 966 43.19 19.86 -28.32
C ALA A 966 43.14 19.33 -26.88
N MET A 967 41.93 19.23 -26.32
CA MET A 967 41.71 18.75 -24.95
C MET A 967 41.95 17.24 -24.86
N PHE A 968 41.47 16.43 -25.81
CA PHE A 968 41.74 14.99 -25.80
C PHE A 968 43.22 14.68 -25.95
N GLN A 969 43.93 15.36 -26.85
CA GLN A 969 45.38 15.20 -27.00
C GLN A 969 46.13 15.58 -25.73
N TRP A 970 45.68 16.63 -25.03
CA TRP A 970 46.21 16.98 -23.71
C TRP A 970 46.01 15.88 -22.66
N LEU A 971 44.84 15.23 -22.64
CA LEU A 971 44.57 14.12 -21.71
C LEU A 971 45.44 12.90 -22.00
N VAL A 972 45.57 12.50 -23.28
CA VAL A 972 46.46 11.39 -23.69
C VAL A 972 47.90 11.69 -23.27
N PHE A 973 48.37 12.92 -23.51
CA PHE A 973 49.67 13.40 -23.06
C PHE A 973 49.84 13.28 -21.53
N LYS A 974 48.95 13.89 -20.75
CA LYS A 974 48.99 13.95 -19.28
C LYS A 974 49.08 12.55 -18.67
N TRP A 975 48.22 11.63 -19.10
CA TRP A 975 48.12 10.28 -18.53
C TRP A 975 49.24 9.33 -19.00
N HIS A 976 49.74 9.47 -20.24
CA HIS A 976 50.96 8.75 -20.65
C HIS A 976 52.20 9.23 -19.89
N LEU A 977 52.35 10.53 -19.69
CA LEU A 977 53.46 11.11 -18.94
C LEU A 977 53.42 10.67 -17.47
N ALA A 978 52.25 10.74 -16.83
CA ALA A 978 52.04 10.26 -15.47
C ALA A 978 52.42 8.78 -15.34
N GLY A 979 51.94 7.92 -16.26
CA GLY A 979 52.24 6.49 -16.32
C GLY A 979 53.63 6.11 -16.87
N GLY A 980 54.56 7.06 -17.02
CA GLY A 980 55.96 6.80 -17.41
C GLY A 980 56.20 6.44 -18.88
N ARG A 981 55.17 6.52 -19.75
CA ARG A 981 55.26 6.20 -21.19
C ARG A 981 55.68 7.42 -21.99
N VAL A 982 56.93 7.83 -21.85
CA VAL A 982 57.46 9.12 -22.33
C VAL A 982 57.33 9.31 -23.85
N GLU A 983 57.65 8.28 -24.67
CA GLU A 983 57.55 8.40 -26.13
C GLU A 983 56.11 8.66 -26.62
N ARG A 984 55.12 7.97 -26.03
CA ARG A 984 53.71 8.17 -26.37
C ARG A 984 53.21 9.54 -25.90
N ALA A 985 53.68 10.00 -24.74
CA ALA A 985 53.37 11.34 -24.26
C ALA A 985 53.92 12.42 -25.21
N LEU A 986 55.16 12.28 -25.69
CA LEU A 986 55.77 13.20 -26.65
C LEU A 986 54.99 13.24 -27.97
N SER A 987 54.59 12.07 -28.49
CA SER A 987 53.77 11.97 -29.70
C SER A 987 52.42 12.69 -29.55
N ALA A 988 51.71 12.46 -28.44
CA ALA A 988 50.43 13.13 -28.17
C ALA A 988 50.57 14.65 -27.97
N ALA A 989 51.65 15.10 -27.33
CA ALA A 989 51.96 16.53 -27.19
C ALA A 989 52.23 17.18 -28.55
N ALA A 990 53.00 16.52 -29.43
CA ALA A 990 53.27 17.03 -30.78
C ALA A 990 52.02 17.06 -31.67
N ALA A 991 51.12 16.07 -31.53
CA ALA A 991 49.88 15.96 -32.28
C ALA A 991 48.78 16.97 -31.84
N ASN A 992 49.03 17.79 -30.82
CA ASN A 992 48.02 18.73 -30.33
C ASN A 992 47.83 19.91 -31.31
N PRO A 993 46.62 20.14 -31.85
CA PRO A 993 46.36 21.21 -32.81
C PRO A 993 46.51 22.63 -32.21
N ALA A 994 46.43 22.78 -30.88
CA ALA A 994 46.49 24.06 -30.20
C ALA A 994 47.93 24.47 -29.81
N PRO A 995 48.48 25.58 -30.32
CA PRO A 995 49.86 26.01 -30.01
C PRO A 995 50.12 26.25 -28.52
N HIS A 996 49.17 26.86 -27.81
CA HIS A 996 49.28 27.12 -26.37
C HIS A 996 49.32 25.84 -25.53
N ALA A 997 48.62 24.79 -25.98
CA ALA A 997 48.62 23.49 -25.30
C ALA A 997 49.95 22.76 -25.53
N ARG A 998 50.57 22.92 -26.71
CA ARG A 998 51.93 22.42 -27.00
C ARG A 998 52.99 23.11 -26.14
N ASP A 999 52.90 24.43 -25.97
CA ASP A 999 53.78 25.19 -25.07
C ASP A 999 53.68 24.73 -23.61
N SER A 1000 52.45 24.52 -23.13
CA SER A 1000 52.19 24.01 -21.77
C SER A 1000 52.70 22.57 -21.58
N ALA A 1001 52.50 21.71 -22.58
CA ALA A 1001 52.95 20.32 -22.56
C ALA A 1001 54.48 20.24 -22.53
N ALA A 1002 55.16 21.07 -23.32
CA ALA A 1002 56.62 21.19 -23.33
C ALA A 1002 57.17 21.61 -21.96
N ALA A 1003 56.55 22.60 -21.30
CA ALA A 1003 56.92 23.02 -19.95
C ALA A 1003 56.71 21.91 -18.89
N HIS A 1004 55.59 21.18 -18.98
CA HIS A 1004 55.30 20.03 -18.11
C HIS A 1004 56.30 18.88 -18.30
N LEU A 1005 56.63 18.56 -19.55
CA LEU A 1005 57.64 17.55 -19.91
C LEU A 1005 59.00 17.91 -19.36
N LEU A 1006 59.45 19.15 -19.57
CA LEU A 1006 60.75 19.62 -19.09
C LEU A 1006 60.85 19.50 -17.57
N THR A 1007 59.78 19.86 -16.85
CA THR A 1007 59.70 19.70 -15.39
C THR A 1007 59.74 18.23 -14.95
N THR A 1008 58.88 17.41 -15.56
CA THR A 1008 58.71 16.01 -15.15
C THR A 1008 59.94 15.16 -15.51
N LEU A 1009 60.52 15.35 -16.69
CA LEU A 1009 61.70 14.62 -17.13
C LEU A 1009 62.97 15.11 -16.45
N ALA A 1010 63.08 16.39 -16.09
CA ALA A 1010 64.17 16.88 -15.23
C ALA A 1010 64.12 16.19 -13.85
N ASN A 1011 62.94 16.16 -13.22
CA ASN A 1011 62.75 15.46 -11.94
C ASN A 1011 63.06 13.96 -12.04
N ARG A 1012 62.77 13.33 -13.19
CA ARG A 1012 63.06 11.91 -13.47
C ARG A 1012 64.47 11.65 -14.02
N LYS A 1013 65.33 12.67 -14.20
CA LYS A 1013 66.66 12.58 -14.84
C LYS A 1013 66.67 11.95 -16.24
N GLN A 1014 65.61 12.17 -17.03
CA GLN A 1014 65.39 11.59 -18.37
C GLN A 1014 65.36 12.64 -19.50
N LEU A 1015 66.12 13.73 -19.35
CA LEU A 1015 66.10 14.86 -20.30
C LEU A 1015 66.52 14.49 -21.74
N GLY A 1016 67.28 13.42 -21.93
CA GLY A 1016 67.67 12.92 -23.26
C GLY A 1016 66.47 12.52 -24.14
N ALA A 1017 65.34 12.15 -23.55
CA ALA A 1017 64.11 11.82 -24.29
C ALA A 1017 63.41 13.06 -24.88
N LEU A 1018 63.71 14.27 -24.41
CA LEU A 1018 63.15 15.50 -24.96
C LEU A 1018 63.84 15.90 -26.28
N VAL A 1019 65.14 15.58 -26.38
CA VAL A 1019 66.01 15.90 -27.53
C VAL A 1019 65.64 15.06 -28.77
N SER A 1020 65.04 13.88 -28.57
CA SER A 1020 64.62 12.99 -29.66
C SER A 1020 63.31 13.41 -30.35
N CYS A 1021 62.57 14.40 -29.82
CA CYS A 1021 61.31 14.87 -30.39
C CYS A 1021 61.49 16.21 -31.15
N SER A 1022 61.84 16.13 -32.43
CA SER A 1022 62.09 17.33 -33.27
C SER A 1022 60.86 18.24 -33.42
N ALA A 1023 59.65 17.66 -33.36
CA ALA A 1023 58.38 18.36 -33.55
C ALA A 1023 57.98 19.33 -32.41
N LEU A 1024 58.62 19.24 -31.24
CA LEU A 1024 58.39 20.13 -30.08
C LEU A 1024 59.62 20.98 -29.75
N SER A 1025 60.64 21.01 -30.62
CA SER A 1025 61.93 21.65 -30.36
C SER A 1025 61.82 23.16 -30.07
N ALA A 1026 61.01 23.89 -30.85
CA ALA A 1026 60.81 25.33 -30.68
C ALA A 1026 60.00 25.68 -29.41
N GLU A 1027 59.00 24.88 -29.07
CA GLU A 1027 58.20 25.00 -27.84
C GLU A 1027 59.04 24.70 -26.59
N THR A 1028 59.88 23.67 -26.64
CA THR A 1028 60.74 23.25 -25.52
C THR A 1028 61.88 24.22 -25.26
N GLU A 1029 62.49 24.80 -26.29
CA GLU A 1029 63.49 25.87 -26.16
C GLU A 1029 62.89 27.10 -25.47
N ARG A 1030 61.69 27.53 -25.89
CA ARG A 1030 60.96 28.64 -25.23
C ARG A 1030 60.67 28.35 -23.76
N ALA A 1031 60.22 27.14 -23.43
CA ALA A 1031 59.96 26.73 -22.05
C ALA A 1031 61.25 26.67 -21.19
N ALA A 1032 62.36 26.20 -21.76
CA ALA A 1032 63.67 26.15 -21.09
C ALA A 1032 64.20 27.56 -20.77
N VAL A 1033 64.13 28.49 -21.74
CA VAL A 1033 64.51 29.90 -21.56
C VAL A 1033 63.64 30.60 -20.50
N ALA A 1034 62.32 30.36 -20.51
CA ALA A 1034 61.41 30.91 -19.51
C ALA A 1034 61.74 30.41 -18.09
N ARG A 1035 62.10 29.14 -17.94
CA ARG A 1035 62.51 28.55 -16.66
C ARG A 1035 63.87 29.05 -16.19
N ALA A 1036 64.83 29.21 -17.09
CA ALA A 1036 66.14 29.80 -16.77
C ALA A 1036 66.02 31.24 -16.27
N LYS A 1037 65.08 32.02 -16.81
CA LYS A 1037 64.75 33.38 -16.34
C LYS A 1037 64.04 33.44 -14.98
N LEU A 1038 63.44 32.34 -14.51
CA LEU A 1038 62.80 32.23 -13.19
C LEU A 1038 63.78 31.77 -12.10
N MET A 1039 64.95 31.25 -12.48
CA MET A 1039 66.00 30.77 -11.56
C MET A 1039 67.22 31.70 -11.47
N ALA A 1040 67.25 32.74 -12.30
CA ALA A 1040 68.12 33.91 -12.19
C ALA A 1040 67.35 35.03 -11.49
#